data_AF-A0A7C3NK90-F1
#
_entry.id   AF-A0A7C3NK90-F1
#
_cell.length_a   1.000
_cell.length_b   1.000
_cell.length_c   1.000
_cell.angle_alpha   90.00
_cell.angle_beta   90.00
_cell.angle_gamma   90.00
#
_symmetry.space_group_name_H-M   'P 1'
#
loop_
_entity.id
_entity.type
_entity.pdbx_description
1 polymer ?
#
loop_
_entity_poly.entity_id
_entity_poly.type
_entity_poly.pdbx_seq_one_letter_code
_entity_poly.pdbx_strand_id
1 'polypeptide(L)'
;MTTASEKFHIVLIKPSKYDDDGYVIRFWKGVLPSNTLNVLHGLTEDVRERRVFGALPIEVTTFDESAEKVPIPKIIRWAKQPGTRLLVCLVGVQTNQFPRALDMAREFKTAGIAVIIGGFHTSGTINMLGVNEPDIQELFREGISVVSGEVEGKWEGILADFLHGELKPLYSFAQDLQSLVDIGHAPLPRASSKTMEHFAYPSFATADTSRGCPFSCSFCTIINVQGRKMRERSPASIAEMMRRNYLDHGLSFYFFTDDNFARKKLWRETFEAIIKLREEGIDVTFMMQVDLARKPKDFVALAARAGCTQVFIGMESVNPQNLAAEGKTQNKVEEYRSIIKEWHDAGVLVHAGYIIGLPWDSKQQVGEDMRFLKDEVGPDQASFFMLTPLPGSHDHREMKKRGDWMDPDFNKRDSFHATIEHPLMSAQEWTEAYENAWKSFYSKENMIKSLSRWTDHPRNYWNLMAIFFWYKNAALIEKQHPMVAGFFRLKDRTTRRPGYAVESIPAHYWKRAKEIAALLLTWVKFLKEMEEVWLQTRKKNETEERWLEQIHRTQSGIFQALRIGEIQRLYNNAKDSLPEGVRNLLAPLDDLSSRILYSRSDLKRFLKQWEHLRQSIQELRLVESETTRKWLEEIHQIQNNIRLGDRIHEWHESYARLRESLPARPRLGLLKYDAINDRIVYSRQELQRIWSETLSNLRRFRLWSIRPFQLSRAVARDFSLTTSFASTFREFSKLGLHGQARGSSAC
;
A
#
# COMPACT_ATOMS: atom_id res chain seq x y z
N MET A 1 28.15 -4.28 54.28
CA MET A 1 27.18 -3.79 53.28
C MET A 1 27.93 -3.56 51.98
N THR A 2 27.84 -4.48 51.03
CA THR A 2 28.37 -4.30 49.67
C THR A 2 27.56 -3.18 49.01
N THR A 3 28.19 -2.05 48.74
CA THR A 3 27.62 -1.00 47.89
C THR A 3 27.21 -1.63 46.57
N ALA A 4 25.91 -1.67 46.28
CA ALA A 4 25.44 -2.16 44.99
C ALA A 4 26.11 -1.31 43.90
N SER A 5 26.77 -1.95 42.94
CA SER A 5 27.36 -1.26 41.79
C SER A 5 26.27 -0.44 41.12
N GLU A 6 26.48 0.88 40.98
CA GLU A 6 25.55 1.71 40.22
C GLU A 6 25.48 1.20 38.77
N LYS A 7 24.29 1.26 38.17
CA LYS A 7 24.05 0.97 36.75
C LYS A 7 23.13 2.00 36.14
N PHE A 8 23.34 2.30 34.86
CA PHE A 8 22.51 3.22 34.09
C PHE A 8 21.66 2.44 33.09
N HIS A 9 20.34 2.50 33.25
CA HIS A 9 19.38 1.86 32.35
C HIS A 9 18.63 2.90 31.52
N ILE A 10 18.82 2.87 30.21
CA ILE A 10 18.15 3.76 29.25
C ILE A 10 17.07 2.96 28.52
N VAL A 11 15.82 3.42 28.63
CA VAL A 11 14.67 2.79 27.96
C VAL A 11 14.19 3.70 26.84
N LEU A 12 14.42 3.30 25.60
CA LEU A 12 13.99 4.00 24.39
C LEU A 12 12.66 3.43 23.90
N ILE A 13 11.63 4.25 23.83
CA ILE A 13 10.28 3.82 23.44
C ILE A 13 9.82 4.66 22.27
N LYS A 14 9.45 4.03 21.15
CA LYS A 14 8.63 4.67 20.13
C LYS A 14 7.16 4.48 20.51
N PRO A 15 6.44 5.56 20.92
CA PRO A 15 5.03 5.43 21.26
C PRO A 15 4.19 5.12 20.03
N SER A 16 3.07 4.46 20.27
CA SER A 16 2.03 4.29 19.25
C SER A 16 1.03 5.45 19.34
N LYS A 17 -0.14 5.30 18.74
CA LYS A 17 -1.29 6.21 18.89
C LYS A 17 -2.53 5.45 19.37
N TYR A 18 -3.64 6.15 19.57
CA TYR A 18 -4.93 5.54 19.86
C TYR A 18 -5.78 5.40 18.60
N ASP A 19 -6.62 4.38 18.50
CA ASP A 19 -7.73 4.36 17.54
C ASP A 19 -8.94 5.17 18.04
N ASP A 20 -9.98 5.24 17.22
CA ASP A 20 -11.21 6.00 17.50
C ASP A 20 -12.00 5.42 18.69
N ASP A 21 -11.82 4.12 18.92
CA ASP A 21 -12.27 3.41 20.11
C ASP A 21 -11.29 3.59 21.29
N GLY A 22 -10.32 4.51 21.24
CA GLY A 22 -9.41 4.78 22.35
C GLY A 22 -8.50 3.61 22.76
N TYR A 23 -8.34 2.56 21.94
CA TYR A 23 -7.36 1.51 22.18
C TYR A 23 -6.00 1.91 21.60
N VAL A 24 -4.91 1.55 22.28
CA VAL A 24 -3.58 1.71 21.69
C VAL A 24 -3.44 0.85 20.44
N ILE A 25 -2.96 1.47 19.37
CA ILE A 25 -2.70 0.80 18.10
C ILE A 25 -1.50 -0.14 18.26
N ARG A 26 -1.75 -1.45 18.26
CA ARG A 26 -0.70 -2.46 18.27
C ARG A 26 -1.05 -3.64 17.38
N PHE A 27 -0.06 -4.22 16.75
CA PHE A 27 -0.20 -5.39 15.89
C PHE A 27 0.62 -6.56 16.43
N TRP A 28 0.23 -7.78 16.06
CA TRP A 28 1.05 -8.97 16.35
C TRP A 28 2.40 -8.92 15.62
N LYS A 29 2.39 -8.37 14.40
CA LYS A 29 3.59 -8.05 13.64
C LYS A 29 3.50 -6.66 13.03
N GLY A 30 4.47 -5.80 13.33
CA GLY A 30 4.69 -4.55 12.60
C GLY A 30 5.23 -4.80 11.19
N VAL A 31 5.30 -3.76 10.34
CA VAL A 31 5.88 -3.89 8.99
C VAL A 31 7.16 -3.08 8.82
N LEU A 32 7.21 -1.86 9.33
CA LEU A 32 8.35 -0.97 9.15
C LEU A 32 8.92 -0.52 10.50
N PRO A 33 10.19 -0.83 10.82
CA PRO A 33 10.82 -0.41 12.06
C PRO A 33 11.18 1.08 12.06
N SER A 34 11.19 1.69 13.24
CA SER A 34 11.52 3.11 13.42
C SER A 34 12.99 3.43 13.23
N ASN A 35 13.29 4.35 12.30
CA ASN A 35 14.66 4.85 12.11
C ASN A 35 15.15 5.61 13.34
N THR A 36 14.34 6.51 13.91
CA THR A 36 14.74 7.30 15.09
C THR A 36 15.08 6.41 16.29
N LEU A 37 14.33 5.32 16.49
CA LEU A 37 14.63 4.35 17.55
C LEU A 37 15.99 3.68 17.31
N ASN A 38 16.27 3.25 16.08
CA ASN A 38 17.55 2.65 15.70
C ASN A 38 18.73 3.65 15.77
N VAL A 39 18.50 4.92 15.42
CA VAL A 39 19.49 6.01 15.55
C VAL A 39 19.86 6.22 17.01
N LEU A 40 18.88 6.39 17.90
CA LEU A 40 19.17 6.60 19.32
C LEU A 40 19.76 5.36 19.99
N HIS A 41 19.36 4.17 19.55
CA HIS A 41 20.03 2.95 19.98
C HIS A 41 21.50 2.96 19.56
N GLY A 42 21.80 3.27 18.29
CA GLY A 42 23.17 3.40 17.79
C GLY A 42 24.00 4.46 18.52
N LEU A 43 23.42 5.63 18.82
CA LEU A 43 24.07 6.69 19.60
C LEU A 43 24.34 6.26 21.04
N THR A 44 23.43 5.50 21.66
CA THR A 44 23.62 5.01 23.04
C THR A 44 24.68 3.91 23.10
N GLU A 45 24.70 3.04 22.09
CA GLU A 45 25.72 2.01 21.92
C GLU A 45 27.11 2.61 21.70
N ASP A 46 27.22 3.68 20.90
CA ASP A 46 28.47 4.42 20.73
C ASP A 46 28.99 5.01 22.06
N VAL A 47 28.11 5.63 22.86
CA VAL A 47 28.47 6.15 24.20
C VAL A 47 28.97 5.02 25.12
N ARG A 48 28.36 3.84 25.04
CA ARG A 48 28.77 2.65 25.80
C ARG A 48 30.13 2.13 25.35
N GLU A 49 30.35 2.00 24.04
CA GLU A 49 31.60 1.48 23.47
C GLU A 49 32.79 2.41 23.74
N ARG A 50 32.57 3.73 23.66
CA ARG A 50 33.58 4.73 24.01
C ARG A 50 33.85 4.86 25.51
N ARG A 51 33.05 4.18 26.35
CA ARG A 51 33.14 4.21 27.83
C ARG A 51 33.17 5.64 28.38
N VAL A 52 32.31 6.52 27.84
CA VAL A 52 32.26 7.94 28.23
C VAL A 52 32.12 8.10 29.74
N PHE A 53 31.24 7.31 30.36
CA PHE A 53 30.98 7.35 31.80
C PHE A 53 31.86 6.37 32.60
N GLY A 54 33.06 6.07 32.10
CA GLY A 54 34.04 5.20 32.75
C GLY A 54 33.55 3.76 32.88
N ALA A 55 33.57 3.22 34.10
CA ALA A 55 33.19 1.84 34.40
C ALA A 55 31.69 1.64 34.65
N LEU A 56 30.88 2.71 34.57
CA LEU A 56 29.43 2.64 34.81
C LEU A 56 28.77 1.72 33.77
N PRO A 57 28.14 0.59 34.18
CA PRO A 57 27.42 -0.27 33.26
C PRO A 57 26.22 0.45 32.65
N ILE A 58 26.16 0.50 31.31
CA ILE A 58 25.04 1.07 30.55
C ILE A 58 24.23 -0.05 29.90
N GLU A 59 22.97 -0.15 30.28
CA GLU A 59 21.97 -1.03 29.66
C GLU A 59 21.02 -0.19 28.80
N VAL A 60 20.80 -0.59 27.55
CA VAL A 60 19.82 0.04 26.67
C VAL A 60 18.71 -0.96 26.34
N THR A 61 17.46 -0.53 26.39
CA THR A 61 16.31 -1.35 26.02
C THR A 61 15.40 -0.57 25.10
N THR A 62 15.07 -1.14 23.94
CA THR A 62 14.21 -0.54 22.93
C THR A 62 12.82 -1.18 22.93
N PHE A 63 11.78 -0.36 22.72
CA PHE A 63 10.40 -0.81 22.50
C PHE A 63 9.78 -0.04 21.33
N ASP A 64 9.15 -0.75 20.40
CA ASP A 64 8.24 -0.15 19.40
C ASP A 64 6.79 -0.51 19.74
N GLU A 65 6.03 0.42 20.34
CA GLU A 65 4.69 0.11 20.86
C GLU A 65 3.69 -0.30 19.76
N SER A 66 3.99 0.00 18.49
CA SER A 66 3.16 -0.44 17.36
C SER A 66 3.27 -1.94 17.09
N ALA A 67 4.40 -2.57 17.47
CA ALA A 67 4.71 -3.97 17.20
C ALA A 67 4.82 -4.82 18.48
N GLU A 68 5.07 -4.21 19.64
CA GLU A 68 5.18 -4.90 20.92
C GLU A 68 4.51 -4.14 22.07
N LYS A 69 4.23 -4.85 23.16
CA LYS A 69 3.63 -4.25 24.36
C LYS A 69 4.72 -3.63 25.23
N VAL A 70 4.63 -2.33 25.50
CA VAL A 70 5.49 -1.68 26.50
C VAL A 70 5.11 -2.17 27.91
N PRO A 71 6.01 -2.85 28.63
CA PRO A 71 5.70 -3.41 29.93
C PRO A 71 5.92 -2.36 31.04
N ILE A 72 5.08 -1.32 31.09
CA ILE A 72 5.20 -0.19 32.04
C ILE A 72 5.44 -0.65 33.49
N PRO A 73 4.68 -1.61 34.08
CA PRO A 73 4.94 -2.08 35.44
C PRO A 73 6.29 -2.76 35.63
N LYS A 74 6.86 -3.36 34.58
CA LYS A 74 8.20 -3.96 34.62
C LYS A 74 9.27 -2.88 34.60
N ILE A 75 9.12 -1.86 33.76
CA ILE A 75 10.03 -0.72 33.68
C ILE A 75 10.06 0.03 35.01
N ILE A 76 8.89 0.25 35.64
CA ILE A 76 8.81 0.85 36.98
C ILE A 76 9.53 -0.02 38.04
N ARG A 77 9.44 -1.35 37.94
CA ARG A 77 10.18 -2.25 38.83
C ARG A 77 11.70 -2.18 38.62
N TRP A 78 12.18 -1.96 37.39
CA TRP A 78 13.60 -1.76 37.13
C TRP A 78 14.13 -0.51 37.83
N ALA A 79 13.38 0.59 37.79
CA ALA A 79 13.77 1.84 38.48
C ALA A 79 13.87 1.69 40.01
N LYS A 80 13.19 0.70 40.60
CA LYS A 80 13.22 0.42 42.05
C LYS A 80 14.37 -0.51 42.48
N GLN A 81 15.14 -1.06 41.54
CA GLN A 81 16.27 -1.92 41.87
C GLN A 81 17.42 -1.08 42.48
N PRO A 82 18.03 -1.50 43.61
CA PRO A 82 19.12 -0.76 44.23
C PRO A 82 20.27 -0.47 43.24
N GLY A 83 20.76 0.77 43.25
CA GLY A 83 21.84 1.22 42.36
C GLY A 83 21.43 1.50 40.91
N THR A 84 20.14 1.43 40.56
CA THR A 84 19.68 1.69 39.18
C THR A 84 19.30 3.15 38.98
N ARG A 85 19.97 3.83 38.05
CA ARG A 85 19.50 5.10 37.50
C ARG A 85 18.78 4.80 36.19
N LEU A 86 17.47 5.05 36.13
CA LEU A 86 16.65 4.72 34.96
C LEU A 86 16.12 5.99 34.28
N LEU A 87 16.37 6.10 32.98
CA LEU A 87 15.87 7.16 32.12
C LEU A 87 14.93 6.58 31.06
N VAL A 88 13.72 7.13 30.93
CA VAL A 88 12.80 6.80 29.84
C VAL A 88 12.85 7.89 28.78
N CYS A 89 13.07 7.49 27.53
CA CYS A 89 13.04 8.39 26.38
C CYS A 89 11.91 7.96 25.45
N LEU A 90 10.95 8.86 25.21
CA LEU A 90 9.92 8.69 24.19
C LEU A 90 10.42 9.35 22.90
N VAL A 91 10.69 8.52 21.90
CA VAL A 91 11.55 8.90 20.77
C VAL A 91 10.80 8.90 19.45
N GLY A 92 11.17 9.85 18.58
CA GLY A 92 10.56 9.96 17.25
C GLY A 92 9.07 10.28 17.31
N VAL A 93 8.61 10.95 18.37
CA VAL A 93 7.19 11.24 18.59
C VAL A 93 6.65 12.14 17.48
N GLN A 94 5.71 11.59 16.71
CA GLN A 94 4.93 12.32 15.71
C GLN A 94 3.65 12.92 16.33
N THR A 95 3.02 13.86 15.65
CA THR A 95 1.85 14.59 16.17
C THR A 95 0.71 13.64 16.59
N ASN A 96 0.40 12.64 15.78
CA ASN A 96 -0.62 11.63 16.13
C ASN A 96 -0.25 10.70 17.29
N GLN A 97 1.03 10.57 17.61
CA GLN A 97 1.54 9.77 18.73
C GLN A 97 1.66 10.60 20.02
N PHE A 98 1.67 11.93 19.91
CA PHE A 98 1.90 12.83 21.04
C PHE A 98 0.94 12.58 22.22
N PRO A 99 -0.38 12.41 22.03
CA PRO A 99 -1.27 12.14 23.16
C PRO A 99 -0.89 10.86 23.92
N ARG A 100 -0.56 9.78 23.21
CA ARG A 100 -0.11 8.52 23.84
C ARG A 100 1.25 8.69 24.54
N ALA A 101 2.16 9.45 23.93
CA ALA A 101 3.45 9.75 24.52
C ALA A 101 3.30 10.51 25.84
N LEU A 102 2.46 11.55 25.87
CA LEU A 102 2.17 12.33 27.08
C LEU A 102 1.54 11.47 28.18
N ASP A 103 0.55 10.64 27.84
CA ASP A 103 -0.10 9.75 28.82
C ASP A 103 0.90 8.75 29.41
N MET A 104 1.74 8.15 28.56
CA MET A 104 2.80 7.24 29.01
C MET A 104 3.84 7.96 29.87
N ALA A 105 4.22 9.19 29.52
CA ALA A 105 5.14 9.99 30.32
C ALA A 105 4.58 10.27 31.71
N ARG A 106 3.28 10.61 31.83
CA ARG A 106 2.60 10.81 33.12
C ARG A 106 2.66 9.56 34.00
N GLU A 107 2.47 8.37 33.43
CA GLU A 107 2.59 7.11 34.17
C GLU A 107 3.99 6.95 34.78
N PHE A 108 5.06 7.25 34.01
CA PHE A 108 6.44 7.18 34.51
C PHE A 108 6.80 8.30 35.48
N LYS A 109 6.35 9.53 35.23
CA LYS A 109 6.55 10.68 36.12
C LYS A 109 5.91 10.45 37.49
N THR A 110 4.70 9.87 37.52
CA THR A 110 4.01 9.49 38.77
C THR A 110 4.81 8.45 39.57
N ALA A 111 5.59 7.60 38.88
CA ALA A 111 6.49 6.63 39.51
C ALA A 111 7.87 7.20 39.89
N GLY A 112 8.09 8.51 39.74
CA GLY A 112 9.36 9.19 40.07
C GLY A 112 10.47 8.96 39.04
N ILE A 113 10.15 8.53 37.82
CA ILE A 113 11.12 8.25 36.76
C ILE A 113 11.29 9.50 35.89
N ALA A 114 12.54 9.82 35.53
CA ALA A 114 12.81 10.91 34.59
C ALA A 114 12.38 10.51 33.17
N VAL A 115 11.75 11.45 32.46
CA VAL A 115 11.23 11.23 31.11
C VAL A 115 11.70 12.33 30.17
N ILE A 116 12.17 11.93 29.00
CA ILE A 116 12.48 12.82 27.87
C ILE A 116 11.52 12.53 26.73
N ILE A 117 10.98 13.57 26.08
CA ILE A 117 10.21 13.46 24.84
C ILE A 117 10.90 14.24 23.73
N GLY A 118 11.08 13.59 22.57
CA GLY A 118 11.61 14.23 21.36
C GLY A 118 11.06 13.62 20.08
N GLY A 119 11.05 14.40 19.02
CA GLY A 119 10.62 13.96 17.70
C GLY A 119 10.15 15.10 16.82
N PHE A 120 9.45 14.74 15.75
CA PHE A 120 8.93 15.70 14.77
C PHE A 120 7.88 16.64 15.37
N HIS A 121 7.06 16.16 16.31
CA HIS A 121 6.05 17.01 16.95
C HIS A 121 6.69 18.13 17.75
N THR A 122 7.55 17.80 18.73
CA THR A 122 8.21 18.80 19.58
C THR A 122 9.08 19.75 18.77
N SER A 123 9.87 19.21 17.82
CA SER A 123 10.76 20.02 16.99
C SER A 123 9.98 20.95 16.06
N GLY A 124 8.98 20.42 15.36
CA GLY A 124 8.14 21.19 14.43
C GLY A 124 7.36 22.29 15.13
N THR A 125 6.73 21.97 16.27
CA THR A 125 6.01 22.94 17.09
C THR A 125 6.95 24.05 17.58
N ILE A 126 8.06 23.71 18.23
CA ILE A 126 8.97 24.70 18.84
C ILE A 126 9.62 25.58 17.78
N ASN A 127 10.13 25.00 16.69
CA ASN A 127 10.87 25.76 15.68
C ASN A 127 9.96 26.69 14.87
N MET A 128 8.70 26.30 14.65
CA MET A 128 7.80 27.06 13.78
C MET A 128 6.82 27.96 14.53
N LEU A 129 6.34 27.53 15.69
CA LEU A 129 5.29 28.21 16.47
C LEU A 129 5.81 28.77 17.78
N GLY A 130 6.92 28.23 18.28
CA GLY A 130 7.58 28.68 19.51
C GLY A 130 7.31 27.79 20.71
N VAL A 131 8.02 28.05 21.80
CA VAL A 131 7.94 27.26 23.03
C VAL A 131 6.65 27.48 23.82
N ASN A 132 5.92 28.57 23.56
CA ASN A 132 4.72 28.96 24.30
C ASN A 132 3.46 28.20 23.85
N GLU A 133 3.58 27.27 22.91
CA GLU A 133 2.46 26.45 22.47
C GLU A 133 1.91 25.60 23.63
N PRO A 134 0.57 25.48 23.78
CA PRO A 134 -0.04 24.86 24.95
C PRO A 134 0.43 23.43 25.22
N ASP A 135 0.63 22.64 24.17
CA ASP A 135 1.12 21.26 24.21
C ASP A 135 2.56 21.18 24.72
N ILE A 136 3.43 22.11 24.31
CA ILE A 136 4.81 22.18 24.82
C ILE A 136 4.84 22.65 26.28
N GLN A 137 4.02 23.64 26.62
CA GLN A 137 3.89 24.12 28.01
C GLN A 137 3.31 23.05 28.94
N GLU A 138 2.44 22.17 28.43
CA GLU A 138 1.96 21.01 29.17
C GLU A 138 3.11 20.06 29.53
N LEU A 139 4.04 19.77 28.61
CA LEU A 139 5.22 18.96 28.90
C LEU A 139 6.07 19.54 30.04
N PHE A 140 6.32 20.86 30.01
CA PHE A 140 7.10 21.52 31.06
C PHE A 140 6.39 21.48 32.42
N ARG A 141 5.07 21.70 32.45
CA ARG A 141 4.27 21.62 33.69
C ARG A 141 4.30 20.23 34.31
N GLU A 142 4.34 19.19 33.48
CA GLU A 142 4.45 17.79 33.91
C GLU A 142 5.90 17.40 34.31
N GLY A 143 6.85 18.34 34.24
CA GLY A 143 8.26 18.12 34.55
C GLY A 143 8.93 17.13 33.59
N ILE A 144 8.47 17.09 32.34
CA ILE A 144 9.03 16.27 31.26
C ILE A 144 10.08 17.10 30.54
N SER A 145 11.26 16.53 30.31
CA SER A 145 12.30 17.18 29.51
C SER A 145 12.00 17.04 28.03
N VAL A 146 12.12 18.13 27.29
CA VAL A 146 11.77 18.21 25.87
C VAL A 146 13.03 18.36 25.03
N VAL A 147 13.10 17.61 23.93
CA VAL A 147 14.13 17.78 22.89
C VAL A 147 13.49 18.36 21.64
N SER A 148 14.04 19.48 21.15
CA SER A 148 13.78 20.03 19.83
C SER A 148 15.04 19.91 18.97
N GLY A 149 14.93 19.21 17.85
CA GLY A 149 16.02 19.02 16.90
C GLY A 149 16.75 17.67 17.03
N GLU A 150 17.89 17.62 16.37
CA GLU A 150 18.72 16.43 16.20
C GLU A 150 19.75 16.33 17.33
N VAL A 151 20.03 15.12 17.83
CA VAL A 151 20.86 14.90 19.04
C VAL A 151 22.20 14.23 18.75
N GLU A 152 22.53 14.00 17.48
CA GLU A 152 23.85 13.53 17.08
C GLU A 152 24.94 14.48 17.64
N GLY A 153 25.99 13.93 18.22
CA GLY A 153 27.04 14.72 18.90
C GLY A 153 26.60 15.48 20.16
N LYS A 154 25.33 15.41 20.56
CA LYS A 154 24.78 16.05 21.78
C LYS A 154 24.19 15.04 22.77
N TRP A 155 23.91 13.81 22.32
CA TRP A 155 23.28 12.76 23.12
C TRP A 155 24.04 12.46 24.41
N GLU A 156 25.36 12.36 24.32
CA GLU A 156 26.26 12.15 25.47
C GLU A 156 26.06 13.19 26.58
N GLY A 157 25.93 14.46 26.22
CA GLY A 157 25.71 15.55 27.16
C GLY A 157 24.35 15.45 27.86
N ILE A 158 23.28 15.08 27.13
CA ILE A 158 21.95 14.87 27.73
C ILE A 158 22.00 13.73 28.75
N LEU A 159 22.70 12.63 28.41
CA LEU A 159 22.87 11.50 29.31
C LEU A 159 23.70 11.87 30.56
N ALA A 160 24.72 12.72 30.40
CA ALA A 160 25.52 13.24 31.50
C ALA A 160 24.68 14.12 32.45
N ASP A 161 23.89 15.05 31.89
CA ASP A 161 22.97 15.90 32.66
C ASP A 161 22.00 15.04 33.50
N PHE A 162 21.46 13.96 32.93
CA PHE A 162 20.64 13.01 33.69
C PHE A 162 21.39 12.39 34.87
N LEU A 163 22.61 11.89 34.64
CA LEU A 163 23.42 11.25 35.67
C LEU A 163 23.80 12.22 36.80
N HIS A 164 23.99 13.50 36.50
CA HIS A 164 24.27 14.53 37.51
C HIS A 164 23.00 15.11 38.17
N GLY A 165 21.81 14.75 37.70
CA GLY A 165 20.55 15.32 38.21
C GLY A 165 20.27 16.75 37.69
N GLU A 166 20.89 17.12 36.58
CA GLU A 166 20.85 18.45 35.95
C GLU A 166 20.05 18.46 34.64
N LEU A 167 19.14 17.49 34.47
CA LEU A 167 18.31 17.36 33.28
C LEU A 167 17.53 18.65 33.02
N LYS A 168 17.74 19.28 31.86
CA LYS A 168 17.12 20.57 31.52
C LYS A 168 15.67 20.39 31.09
N PRO A 169 14.78 21.36 31.33
CA PRO A 169 13.42 21.32 30.80
C PRO A 169 13.39 21.27 29.26
N LEU A 170 14.32 21.97 28.61
CA LEU A 170 14.40 22.04 27.15
C LEU A 170 15.85 21.89 26.67
N TYR A 171 16.05 20.97 25.74
CA TYR A 171 17.23 20.85 24.89
C TYR A 171 16.86 21.28 23.47
N SER A 172 17.29 22.48 23.07
CA SER A 172 16.94 23.06 21.78
C SER A 172 18.15 23.10 20.87
N PHE A 173 18.16 22.25 19.84
CA PHE A 173 19.25 22.09 18.88
C PHE A 173 18.85 22.45 17.44
N ALA A 174 17.64 22.97 17.25
CA ALA A 174 17.11 23.34 15.93
C ALA A 174 16.58 24.78 15.84
N GLN A 175 16.99 25.66 16.76
CA GLN A 175 16.67 27.10 16.69
C GLN A 175 17.27 27.78 15.45
N ASP A 176 18.50 27.40 15.09
CA ASP A 176 19.11 27.79 13.82
C ASP A 176 19.14 26.59 12.87
N LEU A 177 18.16 26.53 11.97
CA LEU A 177 18.06 25.49 10.95
C LEU A 177 19.21 25.53 9.92
N GLN A 178 20.04 26.59 9.92
CA GLN A 178 21.25 26.68 9.09
C GLN A 178 22.46 26.02 9.75
N SER A 179 22.46 25.93 11.10
CA SER A 179 23.53 25.37 11.91
C SER A 179 23.14 24.02 12.56
N LEU A 180 22.35 23.21 11.85
CA LEU A 180 22.06 21.83 12.27
C LEU A 180 23.31 20.96 12.25
N VAL A 181 23.28 19.90 13.07
CA VAL A 181 24.41 18.98 13.27
C VAL A 181 24.92 18.37 11.95
N ASP A 182 26.23 18.19 11.82
CA ASP A 182 26.79 17.39 10.74
C ASP A 182 26.62 15.89 11.04
N ILE A 183 25.89 15.19 10.16
CA ILE A 183 25.65 13.76 10.29
C ILE A 183 26.68 12.89 9.56
N GLY A 184 27.65 13.51 8.86
CA GLY A 184 28.64 12.85 8.02
C GLY A 184 29.36 11.68 8.70
N HIS A 185 29.77 11.89 9.95
CA HIS A 185 30.48 10.93 10.81
C HIS A 185 29.70 10.55 12.07
N ALA A 186 28.44 10.99 12.19
CA ALA A 186 27.63 10.63 13.35
C ALA A 186 27.44 9.10 13.39
N PRO A 187 27.33 8.50 14.60
CA PRO A 187 27.00 7.09 14.72
C PRO A 187 25.77 6.73 13.87
N LEU A 188 25.87 5.57 13.24
CA LEU A 188 24.85 5.07 12.32
C LEU A 188 23.73 4.36 13.08
N PRO A 189 22.52 4.27 12.49
CA PRO A 189 21.44 3.48 13.05
C PRO A 189 21.88 2.03 13.32
N ARG A 190 21.58 1.51 14.51
CA ARG A 190 21.79 0.10 14.87
C ARG A 190 20.46 -0.57 15.18
N ALA A 191 20.09 -1.56 14.38
CA ALA A 191 18.86 -2.33 14.59
C ALA A 191 19.01 -3.27 15.81
N SER A 192 18.02 -3.27 16.69
CA SER A 192 17.95 -4.23 17.80
C SER A 192 17.33 -5.54 17.29
N SER A 193 18.08 -6.64 17.25
CA SER A 193 17.56 -7.95 16.77
C SER A 193 16.27 -8.35 17.50
N LYS A 194 16.21 -8.10 18.82
CA LYS A 194 15.02 -8.34 19.64
C LYS A 194 13.82 -7.53 19.19
N THR A 195 14.01 -6.23 18.90
CA THR A 195 12.92 -5.39 18.38
C THR A 195 12.51 -5.85 16.96
N MET A 196 13.47 -6.24 16.13
CA MET A 196 13.22 -6.72 14.76
C MET A 196 12.37 -8.00 14.69
N GLU A 197 12.44 -8.87 15.71
CA GLU A 197 11.57 -10.05 15.81
C GLU A 197 10.08 -9.71 15.87
N HIS A 198 9.69 -8.49 16.23
CA HIS A 198 8.30 -8.05 16.26
C HIS A 198 7.77 -7.59 14.89
N PHE A 199 8.59 -7.61 13.85
CA PHE A 199 8.21 -7.22 12.50
C PHE A 199 7.96 -8.43 11.60
N ALA A 200 7.10 -8.27 10.59
CA ALA A 200 6.75 -9.31 9.64
C ALA A 200 7.97 -9.75 8.80
N TYR A 201 8.89 -8.81 8.55
CA TYR A 201 10.16 -9.04 7.88
C TYR A 201 11.32 -8.58 8.80
N PRO A 202 11.86 -9.47 9.65
CA PRO A 202 12.95 -9.12 10.55
C PRO A 202 14.24 -8.68 9.84
N SER A 203 14.39 -8.98 8.54
CA SER A 203 15.52 -8.54 7.70
C SER A 203 15.36 -7.13 7.11
N PHE A 204 14.24 -6.44 7.38
CA PHE A 204 13.97 -5.09 6.88
C PHE A 204 14.47 -4.06 7.89
N ALA A 205 15.36 -3.18 7.47
CA ALA A 205 15.87 -2.09 8.29
C ALA A 205 15.48 -0.72 7.70
N THR A 206 15.69 0.31 8.51
CA THR A 206 15.62 1.71 8.08
C THR A 206 16.99 2.35 8.26
N ALA A 207 17.31 3.29 7.39
CA ALA A 207 18.50 4.12 7.51
C ALA A 207 18.30 5.48 6.87
N ASP A 208 18.78 6.54 7.50
CA ASP A 208 18.92 7.86 6.88
C ASP A 208 20.32 7.99 6.27
N THR A 209 20.40 8.19 4.95
CA THR A 209 21.69 8.41 4.28
C THR A 209 22.03 9.91 4.20
N SER A 210 21.02 10.75 4.42
CA SER A 210 21.02 12.21 4.39
C SER A 210 19.79 12.76 5.13
N ARG A 211 19.83 14.06 5.42
CA ARG A 211 18.74 14.82 6.02
C ARG A 211 18.58 16.18 5.34
N GLY A 212 17.35 16.70 5.38
CA GLY A 212 16.97 17.97 4.78
C GLY A 212 16.38 17.83 3.38
N CYS A 213 15.80 18.92 2.88
CA CYS A 213 15.20 18.98 1.55
C CYS A 213 15.23 20.42 1.00
N PRO A 214 15.64 20.65 -0.26
CA PRO A 214 15.74 22.00 -0.83
C PRO A 214 14.38 22.61 -1.21
N PHE A 215 13.33 21.79 -1.32
CA PHE A 215 11.98 22.23 -1.69
C PHE A 215 11.28 22.95 -0.53
N SER A 216 10.11 23.53 -0.80
CA SER A 216 9.37 24.36 0.15
C SER A 216 7.86 24.05 0.11
N CYS A 217 7.51 22.78 -0.02
CA CYS A 217 6.11 22.35 -0.04
C CYS A 217 5.42 22.79 1.27
N SER A 218 4.25 23.43 1.17
CA SER A 218 3.62 24.12 2.30
C SER A 218 3.11 23.17 3.40
N PHE A 219 2.63 21.99 3.01
CA PHE A 219 2.18 20.94 3.95
C PHE A 219 3.32 20.24 4.69
N CYS A 220 4.56 20.35 4.21
CA CYS A 220 5.68 19.54 4.67
C CYS A 220 6.33 20.10 5.93
N THR A 221 6.64 19.23 6.91
CA THR A 221 7.31 19.63 8.16
C THR A 221 8.84 19.54 8.09
N ILE A 222 9.38 18.84 7.10
CA ILE A 222 10.80 18.47 7.02
C ILE A 222 11.72 19.67 7.10
N ILE A 223 11.46 20.73 6.34
CA ILE A 223 12.37 21.89 6.29
C ILE A 223 12.48 22.64 7.63
N ASN A 224 11.46 22.52 8.49
CA ASN A 224 11.42 23.15 9.80
C ASN A 224 11.94 22.24 10.92
N VAL A 225 12.29 20.99 10.59
CA VAL A 225 12.86 20.02 11.54
C VAL A 225 14.30 19.67 11.15
N GLN A 226 14.56 19.38 9.88
CA GLN A 226 15.84 18.92 9.35
C GLN A 226 16.57 19.96 8.49
N GLY A 227 15.96 21.12 8.26
CA GLY A 227 16.54 22.21 7.48
C GLY A 227 16.45 22.04 5.97
N ARG A 228 16.85 23.10 5.26
CA ARG A 228 16.81 23.17 3.77
C ARG A 228 18.07 22.64 3.10
N LYS A 229 19.18 22.61 3.85
CA LYS A 229 20.49 22.16 3.36
C LYS A 229 20.54 20.64 3.45
N MET A 230 20.79 19.99 2.31
CA MET A 230 21.12 18.56 2.28
C MET A 230 22.40 18.33 3.08
N ARG A 231 22.30 17.52 4.14
CA ARG A 231 23.41 17.01 4.93
C ARG A 231 23.51 15.52 4.71
N GLU A 232 24.70 14.99 4.49
CA GLU A 232 24.87 13.64 3.94
C GLU A 232 25.86 12.83 4.77
N ARG A 233 25.56 11.56 4.96
CA ARG A 233 26.49 10.58 5.52
C ARG A 233 27.50 10.17 4.44
N SER A 234 28.71 9.81 4.85
CA SER A 234 29.72 9.39 3.87
C SER A 234 29.29 8.06 3.18
N PRO A 235 29.47 7.93 1.86
CA PRO A 235 29.19 6.69 1.13
C PRO A 235 29.85 5.45 1.74
N ALA A 236 31.10 5.58 2.20
CA ALA A 236 31.83 4.50 2.85
C ALA A 236 31.18 4.09 4.18
N SER A 237 30.71 5.05 4.98
CA SER A 237 30.01 4.78 6.24
C SER A 237 28.68 4.05 5.99
N ILE A 238 27.92 4.46 4.97
CA ILE A 238 26.66 3.80 4.57
C ILE A 238 26.94 2.34 4.17
N ALA A 239 27.92 2.10 3.29
CA ALA A 239 28.27 0.75 2.85
C ALA A 239 28.74 -0.13 4.02
N GLU A 240 29.57 0.40 4.92
CA GLU A 240 30.06 -0.35 6.08
C GLU A 240 28.95 -0.64 7.10
N MET A 241 28.01 0.28 7.29
CA MET A 241 26.79 0.02 8.07
C MET A 241 26.00 -1.15 7.49
N MET A 242 25.74 -1.13 6.17
CA MET A 242 24.98 -2.18 5.49
C MET A 242 25.72 -3.52 5.56
N ARG A 243 27.06 -3.52 5.40
CA ARG A 243 27.90 -4.71 5.55
C ARG A 243 27.75 -5.34 6.93
N ARG A 244 27.99 -4.57 8.00
CA ARG A 244 27.90 -5.07 9.38
C ARG A 244 26.51 -5.60 9.70
N ASN A 245 25.48 -4.82 9.39
CA ASN A 245 24.09 -5.22 9.62
C ASN A 245 23.70 -6.49 8.84
N TYR A 246 24.22 -6.69 7.63
CA TYR A 246 24.00 -7.92 6.87
C TYR A 246 24.71 -9.11 7.52
N LEU A 247 26.00 -8.97 7.87
CA LEU A 247 26.80 -10.06 8.43
C LEU A 247 26.38 -10.45 9.85
N ASP A 248 26.10 -9.46 10.69
CA ASP A 248 25.83 -9.67 12.12
C ASP A 248 24.35 -9.98 12.40
N HIS A 249 23.45 -9.49 11.56
CA HIS A 249 22.00 -9.52 11.82
C HIS A 249 21.14 -10.01 10.65
N GLY A 250 21.73 -10.32 9.49
CA GLY A 250 20.99 -10.78 8.32
C GLY A 250 20.06 -9.73 7.71
N LEU A 251 20.32 -8.44 7.94
CA LEU A 251 19.53 -7.36 7.35
C LEU A 251 19.88 -7.20 5.86
N SER A 252 18.90 -7.38 4.99
CA SER A 252 19.09 -7.44 3.53
C SER A 252 18.25 -6.44 2.74
N PHE A 253 17.33 -5.76 3.39
CA PHE A 253 16.51 -4.70 2.78
C PHE A 253 16.52 -3.44 3.63
N TYR A 254 16.65 -2.28 2.99
CA TYR A 254 16.62 -0.98 3.65
C TYR A 254 15.54 -0.07 3.06
N PHE A 255 14.73 0.54 3.90
CA PHE A 255 14.08 1.79 3.53
C PHE A 255 15.02 2.95 3.89
N PHE A 256 15.56 3.59 2.85
CA PHE A 256 16.27 4.85 3.00
C PHE A 256 15.28 5.97 3.29
N THR A 257 15.29 6.45 4.53
CA THR A 257 14.34 7.45 5.05
C THR A 257 14.73 8.88 4.67
N ASP A 258 15.50 9.04 3.59
CA ASP A 258 15.84 10.34 3.04
C ASP A 258 14.60 11.01 2.48
N ASP A 259 14.34 12.26 2.85
CA ASP A 259 13.21 13.00 2.28
C ASP A 259 13.36 13.24 0.77
N ASN A 260 14.61 13.26 0.29
CA ASN A 260 14.92 13.30 -1.12
C ASN A 260 16.34 12.81 -1.46
N PHE A 261 16.46 11.54 -1.84
CA PHE A 261 17.75 10.95 -2.22
C PHE A 261 18.35 11.60 -3.47
N ALA A 262 17.51 12.00 -4.43
CA ALA A 262 17.96 12.51 -5.73
C ALA A 262 18.64 13.88 -5.68
N ARG A 263 18.56 14.57 -4.53
CA ARG A 263 19.15 15.91 -4.33
C ARG A 263 20.39 15.90 -3.44
N LYS A 264 20.81 14.72 -2.97
CA LYS A 264 22.13 14.52 -2.38
C LYS A 264 23.22 14.91 -3.39
N LYS A 265 24.35 15.43 -2.92
CA LYS A 265 25.55 15.68 -3.71
C LYS A 265 26.28 14.38 -4.02
N LEU A 266 26.40 13.50 -3.04
CA LEU A 266 27.14 12.23 -3.10
C LEU A 266 26.25 11.05 -3.53
N TRP A 267 25.17 11.29 -4.28
CA TRP A 267 24.23 10.24 -4.68
C TRP A 267 24.92 9.15 -5.51
N ARG A 268 25.85 9.54 -6.38
CA ARG A 268 26.56 8.63 -7.29
C ARG A 268 27.53 7.76 -6.51
N GLU A 269 28.36 8.37 -5.69
CA GLU A 269 29.35 7.71 -4.85
C GLU A 269 28.67 6.76 -3.85
N THR A 270 27.47 7.14 -3.36
CA THR A 270 26.65 6.25 -2.53
C THR A 270 26.20 5.01 -3.32
N PHE A 271 25.69 5.17 -4.54
CA PHE A 271 25.34 4.02 -5.38
C PHE A 271 26.55 3.16 -5.73
N GLU A 272 27.69 3.75 -6.09
CA GLU A 272 28.92 3.03 -6.41
C GLU A 272 29.45 2.23 -5.22
N ALA A 273 29.39 2.79 -4.00
CA ALA A 273 29.77 2.10 -2.78
C ALA A 273 28.86 0.88 -2.51
N ILE A 274 27.55 1.00 -2.72
CA ILE A 274 26.59 -0.10 -2.56
C ILE A 274 26.77 -1.14 -3.68
N ILE A 275 27.02 -0.74 -4.92
CA ILE A 275 27.31 -1.65 -6.04
C ILE A 275 28.52 -2.51 -5.69
N LYS A 276 29.62 -1.90 -5.25
CA LYS A 276 30.83 -2.61 -4.84
C LYS A 276 30.53 -3.60 -3.71
N LEU A 277 29.77 -3.18 -2.69
CA LEU A 277 29.35 -4.05 -1.60
C LEU A 277 28.60 -5.29 -2.10
N ARG A 278 27.71 -5.12 -3.10
CA ARG A 278 26.97 -6.24 -3.72
C ARG A 278 27.86 -7.15 -4.56
N GLU A 279 28.84 -6.59 -5.27
CA GLU A 279 29.84 -7.35 -6.03
C GLU A 279 30.73 -8.22 -5.12
N GLU A 280 30.91 -7.82 -3.86
CA GLU A 280 31.58 -8.60 -2.82
C GLU A 280 30.70 -9.72 -2.21
N GLY A 281 29.47 -9.91 -2.70
CA GLY A 281 28.56 -10.98 -2.28
C GLY A 281 27.59 -10.62 -1.16
N ILE A 282 27.49 -9.34 -0.77
CA ILE A 282 26.52 -8.86 0.21
C ILE A 282 25.19 -8.55 -0.51
N ASP A 283 24.22 -9.44 -0.40
CA ASP A 283 22.91 -9.28 -1.07
C ASP A 283 22.00 -8.30 -0.32
N VAL A 284 22.28 -7.01 -0.49
CA VAL A 284 21.45 -5.92 0.02
C VAL A 284 20.66 -5.24 -1.09
N THR A 285 19.45 -4.82 -0.74
CA THR A 285 18.57 -4.02 -1.60
C THR A 285 17.93 -2.90 -0.79
N PHE A 286 17.33 -1.93 -1.49
CA PHE A 286 16.70 -0.81 -0.82
C PHE A 286 15.52 -0.23 -1.59
N MET A 287 14.70 0.52 -0.87
CA MET A 287 13.82 1.53 -1.43
C MET A 287 14.27 2.92 -1.00
N MET A 288 14.01 3.91 -1.84
CA MET A 288 14.36 5.31 -1.57
C MET A 288 13.24 6.24 -2.02
N GLN A 289 13.22 7.44 -1.45
CA GLN A 289 12.31 8.50 -1.87
C GLN A 289 13.02 9.53 -2.76
N VAL A 290 12.34 9.96 -3.83
CA VAL A 290 12.83 10.98 -4.78
C VAL A 290 11.70 11.93 -5.17
N ASP A 291 12.07 13.11 -5.68
CA ASP A 291 11.12 14.02 -6.34
C ASP A 291 10.90 13.69 -7.82
N LEU A 292 10.01 14.44 -8.48
CA LEU A 292 9.67 14.29 -9.90
C LEU A 292 10.46 15.22 -10.83
N ALA A 293 11.28 16.13 -10.32
CA ALA A 293 12.11 16.95 -11.19
C ALA A 293 13.18 16.09 -11.88
N ARG A 294 13.60 16.54 -13.07
CA ARG A 294 14.56 15.80 -13.91
C ARG A 294 15.82 15.39 -13.13
N LYS A 295 16.24 14.15 -13.36
CA LYS A 295 17.42 13.53 -12.74
C LYS A 295 18.58 13.49 -13.75
N PRO A 296 19.84 13.35 -13.28
CA PRO A 296 20.96 13.00 -14.14
C PRO A 296 20.66 11.73 -14.95
N LYS A 297 21.14 11.66 -16.20
CA LYS A 297 20.76 10.63 -17.19
C LYS A 297 20.99 9.18 -16.71
N ASP A 298 21.98 8.96 -15.87
CA ASP A 298 22.37 7.64 -15.37
C ASP A 298 21.89 7.35 -13.94
N PHE A 299 21.17 8.28 -13.31
CA PHE A 299 20.69 8.15 -11.94
C PHE A 299 19.84 6.89 -11.75
N VAL A 300 18.84 6.70 -12.61
CA VAL A 300 17.90 5.56 -12.53
C VAL A 300 18.63 4.23 -12.76
N ALA A 301 19.48 4.17 -13.78
CA ALA A 301 20.26 2.97 -14.10
C ALA A 301 21.24 2.59 -12.97
N LEU A 302 21.91 3.58 -12.37
CA LEU A 302 22.81 3.34 -11.23
C LEU A 302 22.04 2.93 -9.96
N ALA A 303 20.88 3.54 -9.70
CA ALA A 303 20.03 3.13 -8.58
C ALA A 303 19.62 1.66 -8.70
N ALA A 304 19.16 1.24 -9.88
CA ALA A 304 18.80 -0.16 -10.14
C ALA A 304 20.00 -1.10 -9.95
N ARG A 305 21.18 -0.74 -10.48
CA ARG A 305 22.43 -1.50 -10.27
C ARG A 305 22.85 -1.57 -8.81
N ALA A 306 22.60 -0.52 -8.03
CA ALA A 306 22.87 -0.50 -6.59
C ALA A 306 21.88 -1.37 -5.78
N GLY A 307 20.84 -1.91 -6.40
CA GLY A 307 19.85 -2.75 -5.72
C GLY A 307 18.60 -1.99 -5.27
N CYS A 308 18.30 -0.84 -5.87
CA CYS A 308 17.01 -0.18 -5.69
C CYS A 308 15.91 -1.06 -6.30
N THR A 309 15.02 -1.61 -5.48
CA THR A 309 13.89 -2.44 -5.94
C THR A 309 12.60 -1.65 -6.05
N GLN A 310 12.53 -0.50 -5.37
CA GLN A 310 11.36 0.36 -5.35
C GLN A 310 11.75 1.82 -5.13
N VAL A 311 11.06 2.72 -5.81
CA VAL A 311 11.19 4.17 -5.61
C VAL A 311 9.86 4.75 -5.12
N PHE A 312 9.90 5.50 -4.01
CA PHE A 312 8.79 6.33 -3.56
C PHE A 312 8.88 7.70 -4.20
N ILE A 313 7.78 8.16 -4.79
CA ILE A 313 7.70 9.43 -5.50
C ILE A 313 6.60 10.27 -4.87
N GLY A 314 6.98 11.42 -4.31
CA GLY A 314 6.05 12.43 -3.79
C GLY A 314 5.35 13.19 -4.92
N MET A 315 4.34 12.56 -5.51
CA MET A 315 3.52 13.09 -6.60
C MET A 315 2.52 14.14 -6.07
N GLU A 316 1.90 13.83 -4.94
CA GLU A 316 0.86 14.55 -4.18
C GLU A 316 -0.44 14.79 -4.93
N SER A 317 -0.39 15.22 -6.18
CA SER A 317 -1.58 15.44 -7.00
C SER A 317 -1.27 15.27 -8.48
N VAL A 318 -2.32 14.95 -9.25
CA VAL A 318 -2.32 15.07 -10.72
C VAL A 318 -3.07 16.31 -11.20
N ASN A 319 -3.63 17.10 -10.28
CA ASN A 319 -4.25 18.39 -10.57
C ASN A 319 -3.19 19.52 -10.50
N PRO A 320 -2.90 20.22 -11.62
CA PRO A 320 -1.92 21.31 -11.63
C PRO A 320 -2.23 22.47 -10.67
N GLN A 321 -3.50 22.76 -10.39
CA GLN A 321 -3.88 23.85 -9.48
C GLN A 321 -3.47 23.53 -8.03
N ASN A 322 -3.64 22.27 -7.61
CA ASN A 322 -3.19 21.79 -6.32
C ASN A 322 -1.66 21.79 -6.21
N LEU A 323 -0.96 21.33 -7.25
CA LEU A 323 0.51 21.36 -7.27
C LEU A 323 1.06 22.79 -7.13
N ALA A 324 0.42 23.76 -7.80
CA ALA A 324 0.78 25.17 -7.69
C ALA A 324 0.49 25.72 -6.28
N ALA A 325 -0.69 25.40 -5.73
CA ALA A 325 -1.08 25.83 -4.37
C ALA A 325 -0.11 25.33 -3.29
N GLU A 326 0.37 24.09 -3.42
CA GLU A 326 1.28 23.48 -2.46
C GLU A 326 2.77 23.77 -2.72
N GLY A 327 3.08 24.64 -3.69
CA GLY A 327 4.47 25.01 -4.01
C GLY A 327 5.29 23.89 -4.65
N LYS A 328 4.64 22.93 -5.34
CA LYS A 328 5.28 21.81 -6.06
C LYS A 328 5.42 22.10 -7.55
N THR A 329 5.95 23.26 -7.91
CA THR A 329 6.11 23.72 -9.30
C THR A 329 7.05 22.84 -10.14
N GLN A 330 7.90 22.05 -9.48
CA GLN A 330 8.78 21.08 -10.13
C GLN A 330 8.04 19.82 -10.63
N ASN A 331 6.82 19.57 -10.15
CA ASN A 331 6.01 18.44 -10.55
C ASN A 331 5.17 18.82 -11.79
N LYS A 332 5.53 18.24 -12.95
CA LYS A 332 4.82 18.45 -14.21
C LYS A 332 4.05 17.20 -14.61
N VAL A 333 2.73 17.29 -14.59
CA VAL A 333 1.83 16.13 -14.74
C VAL A 333 2.02 15.42 -16.08
N GLU A 334 2.27 16.20 -17.13
CA GLU A 334 2.55 15.71 -18.49
C GLU A 334 3.83 14.87 -18.58
N GLU A 335 4.78 15.04 -17.65
CA GLU A 335 6.04 14.27 -17.60
C GLU A 335 5.91 12.99 -16.75
N TYR A 336 4.83 12.82 -15.97
CA TYR A 336 4.74 11.71 -15.01
C TYR A 336 4.85 10.33 -15.67
N ARG A 337 4.16 10.13 -16.80
CA ARG A 337 4.16 8.84 -17.51
C ARG A 337 5.56 8.46 -17.99
N SER A 338 6.33 9.40 -18.52
CA SER A 338 7.70 9.12 -19.01
C SER A 338 8.67 8.86 -17.87
N ILE A 339 8.57 9.62 -16.76
CA ILE A 339 9.39 9.39 -15.57
C ILE A 339 9.12 8.01 -14.97
N ILE A 340 7.85 7.61 -14.85
CA ILE A 340 7.48 6.29 -14.33
C ILE A 340 7.96 5.18 -15.27
N LYS A 341 7.82 5.38 -16.58
CA LYS A 341 8.35 4.44 -17.57
C LYS A 341 9.86 4.24 -17.42
N GLU A 342 10.63 5.30 -17.17
CA GLU A 342 12.09 5.22 -16.97
C GLU A 342 12.45 4.27 -15.81
N TRP A 343 11.73 4.35 -14.69
CA TRP A 343 11.93 3.43 -13.56
C TRP A 343 11.52 2.00 -13.87
N HIS A 344 10.37 1.82 -14.54
CA HIS A 344 9.91 0.49 -14.97
C HIS A 344 10.90 -0.18 -15.92
N ASP A 345 11.41 0.56 -16.91
CA ASP A 345 12.41 0.07 -17.88
C ASP A 345 13.71 -0.37 -17.19
N ALA A 346 14.05 0.27 -16.06
CA ALA A 346 15.19 -0.11 -15.22
C ALA A 346 14.89 -1.26 -14.24
N GLY A 347 13.67 -1.82 -14.25
CA GLY A 347 13.28 -2.92 -13.37
C GLY A 347 12.97 -2.49 -11.93
N VAL A 348 12.61 -1.22 -11.70
CA VAL A 348 12.31 -0.67 -10.36
C VAL A 348 10.81 -0.41 -10.22
N LEU A 349 10.22 -0.87 -9.12
CA LEU A 349 8.81 -0.62 -8.81
C LEU A 349 8.58 0.85 -8.46
N VAL A 350 7.47 1.43 -8.90
CA VAL A 350 7.10 2.81 -8.56
C VAL A 350 5.98 2.86 -7.53
N HIS A 351 6.24 3.55 -6.42
CA HIS A 351 5.27 3.86 -5.36
C HIS A 351 4.98 5.37 -5.36
N ALA A 352 3.74 5.76 -5.64
CA ALA A 352 3.31 7.15 -5.60
C ALA A 352 2.75 7.55 -4.21
N GLY A 353 3.17 8.69 -3.68
CA GLY A 353 2.47 9.39 -2.60
C GLY A 353 1.44 10.36 -3.19
N TYR A 354 0.22 10.36 -2.66
CA TYR A 354 -0.89 11.20 -3.13
C TYR A 354 -1.64 11.81 -1.94
N ILE A 355 -1.94 13.10 -2.00
CA ILE A 355 -2.68 13.83 -0.98
C ILE A 355 -4.07 14.14 -1.52
N ILE A 356 -5.09 13.82 -0.74
CA ILE A 356 -6.50 14.07 -1.02
C ILE A 356 -7.00 15.14 -0.05
N GLY A 357 -7.78 16.08 -0.56
CA GLY A 357 -8.28 17.24 0.17
C GLY A 357 -7.33 18.43 0.13
N LEU A 358 -6.58 18.55 -0.97
CA LEU A 358 -5.92 19.79 -1.34
C LEU A 358 -6.99 20.81 -1.80
N PRO A 359 -6.72 22.13 -1.77
CA PRO A 359 -7.76 23.16 -1.88
C PRO A 359 -8.70 23.06 -3.10
N TRP A 360 -8.25 22.48 -4.21
CA TRP A 360 -9.01 22.30 -5.45
C TRP A 360 -9.57 20.89 -5.65
N ASP A 361 -9.48 20.02 -4.64
CA ASP A 361 -10.07 18.69 -4.67
C ASP A 361 -11.58 18.76 -4.44
N SER A 362 -12.34 18.11 -5.30
CA SER A 362 -13.72 17.75 -5.04
C SER A 362 -13.87 16.24 -5.08
N LYS A 363 -14.95 15.69 -4.50
CA LYS A 363 -15.23 14.25 -4.56
C LYS A 363 -15.25 13.71 -5.99
N GLN A 364 -15.76 14.50 -6.94
CA GLN A 364 -15.76 14.14 -8.36
C GLN A 364 -14.33 14.18 -8.94
N GLN A 365 -13.60 15.28 -8.71
CA GLN A 365 -12.23 15.46 -9.22
C GLN A 365 -11.30 14.36 -8.72
N VAL A 366 -11.35 14.00 -7.43
CA VAL A 366 -10.56 12.89 -6.88
C VAL A 366 -10.87 11.58 -7.62
N GLY A 367 -12.13 11.34 -7.97
CA GLY A 367 -12.53 10.17 -8.77
C GLY A 367 -11.94 10.17 -10.18
N GLU A 368 -11.83 11.34 -10.82
CA GLU A 368 -11.18 11.55 -12.12
C GLU A 368 -9.65 11.35 -12.02
N ASP A 369 -9.04 11.96 -11.01
CA ASP A 369 -7.61 11.85 -10.70
C ASP A 369 -7.20 10.39 -10.48
N MET A 370 -8.02 9.60 -9.77
CA MET A 370 -7.77 8.18 -9.58
C MET A 370 -7.84 7.37 -10.87
N ARG A 371 -8.67 7.77 -11.84
CA ARG A 371 -8.66 7.13 -13.17
C ARG A 371 -7.38 7.50 -13.91
N PHE A 372 -7.03 8.78 -13.96
CA PHE A 372 -5.80 9.25 -14.59
C PHE A 372 -4.55 8.58 -14.00
N LEU A 373 -4.48 8.48 -12.66
CA LEU A 373 -3.37 7.84 -11.95
C LEU A 373 -3.20 6.37 -12.35
N LYS A 374 -4.29 5.61 -12.50
CA LYS A 374 -4.24 4.19 -12.87
C LYS A 374 -4.02 3.98 -14.37
N ASP A 375 -4.69 4.79 -15.18
CA ASP A 375 -4.84 4.54 -16.61
C ASP A 375 -3.71 5.16 -17.43
N GLU A 376 -3.31 6.40 -17.10
CA GLU A 376 -2.30 7.16 -17.83
C GLU A 376 -0.92 7.13 -17.16
N VAL A 377 -0.89 7.33 -15.83
CA VAL A 377 0.37 7.45 -15.07
C VAL A 377 0.92 6.07 -14.74
N GLY A 378 0.07 5.19 -14.20
CA GLY A 378 0.30 3.77 -14.03
C GLY A 378 1.39 3.33 -13.03
N PRO A 379 1.51 3.94 -11.82
CA PRO A 379 2.44 3.46 -10.80
C PRO A 379 2.03 2.06 -10.31
N ASP A 380 2.97 1.30 -9.74
CA ASP A 380 2.70 -0.04 -9.22
C ASP A 380 1.94 -0.01 -7.89
N GLN A 381 2.21 1.00 -7.07
CA GLN A 381 1.70 1.17 -5.72
C GLN A 381 1.34 2.65 -5.48
N ALA A 382 0.34 2.92 -4.64
CA ALA A 382 0.01 4.27 -4.21
C ALA A 382 -0.34 4.32 -2.71
N SER A 383 0.19 5.32 -2.01
CA SER A 383 -0.25 5.70 -0.67
C SER A 383 -1.07 6.98 -0.75
N PHE A 384 -2.29 6.92 -0.24
CA PHE A 384 -3.18 8.06 -0.16
C PHE A 384 -3.15 8.64 1.25
N PHE A 385 -3.10 9.96 1.34
CA PHE A 385 -3.10 10.72 2.58
C PHE A 385 -4.21 11.77 2.53
N MET A 386 -4.80 12.12 3.67
CA MET A 386 -5.63 13.30 3.80
C MET A 386 -4.74 14.48 4.21
N LEU A 387 -4.88 15.62 3.51
CA LEU A 387 -4.19 16.87 3.89
C LEU A 387 -4.40 17.14 5.39
N THR A 388 -3.29 17.17 6.13
CA THR A 388 -3.30 17.35 7.59
C THR A 388 -2.31 18.45 7.93
N PRO A 389 -2.76 19.60 8.43
CA PRO A 389 -1.88 20.65 8.92
C PRO A 389 -1.16 20.19 10.20
N LEU A 390 0.08 19.74 10.03
CA LEU A 390 0.93 19.28 11.12
C LEU A 390 1.68 20.46 11.76
N PRO A 391 1.79 20.55 13.09
CA PRO A 391 2.70 21.48 13.74
C PRO A 391 4.12 21.35 13.16
N GLY A 392 4.66 22.47 12.67
CA GLY A 392 5.89 22.49 11.89
C GLY A 392 5.72 22.60 10.37
N SER A 393 4.50 22.63 9.84
CA SER A 393 4.23 22.95 8.42
C SER A 393 3.79 24.41 8.22
N HIS A 394 4.07 24.93 7.03
CA HIS A 394 3.65 26.28 6.66
C HIS A 394 2.12 26.42 6.74
N ASP A 395 1.38 25.43 6.25
CA ASP A 395 -0.08 25.42 6.29
C ASP A 395 -0.62 25.55 7.70
N HIS A 396 -0.08 24.78 8.65
CA HIS A 396 -0.51 24.85 10.04
C HIS A 396 -0.29 26.24 10.63
N ARG A 397 0.87 26.85 10.38
CA ARG A 397 1.19 28.19 10.86
C ARG A 397 0.23 29.23 10.30
N GLU A 398 -0.04 29.20 8.99
CA GLU A 398 -0.91 30.19 8.36
C GLU A 398 -2.38 29.99 8.74
N MET A 399 -2.86 28.75 8.83
CA MET A 399 -4.20 28.43 9.34
C MET A 399 -4.39 28.92 10.77
N LYS A 400 -3.39 28.69 11.64
CA LYS A 400 -3.42 29.18 13.01
C LYS A 400 -3.48 30.71 13.09
N LYS A 401 -2.68 31.41 12.27
CA LYS A 401 -2.70 32.88 12.21
C LYS A 401 -4.04 33.45 11.77
N ARG A 402 -4.74 32.78 10.85
CA ARG A 402 -6.07 33.17 10.40
C ARG A 402 -7.19 32.84 11.39
N GLY A 403 -6.92 31.94 12.34
CA GLY A 403 -7.93 31.42 13.27
C GLY A 403 -8.82 30.35 12.62
N ASP A 404 -8.32 29.68 11.58
CA ASP A 404 -9.05 28.60 10.91
C ASP A 404 -9.28 27.43 11.89
N TRP A 405 -10.44 26.79 11.80
CA TRP A 405 -10.72 25.63 12.62
C TRP A 405 -9.80 24.46 12.23
N MET A 406 -9.19 23.85 13.23
CA MET A 406 -8.42 22.61 13.13
C MET A 406 -8.83 21.69 14.28
N ASP A 407 -8.93 20.38 14.04
CA ASP A 407 -9.27 19.43 15.09
C ASP A 407 -8.24 19.55 16.25
N PRO A 408 -8.70 19.81 17.49
CA PRO A 408 -7.82 20.01 18.64
C PRO A 408 -7.17 18.70 19.10
N ASP A 409 -7.72 17.55 18.70
CA ASP A 409 -7.16 16.25 19.04
C ASP A 409 -6.02 15.87 18.10
N PHE A 410 -4.79 16.06 18.57
CA PHE A 410 -3.59 15.65 17.82
C PHE A 410 -3.61 14.17 17.43
N ASN A 411 -4.29 13.28 18.17
CA ASN A 411 -4.38 11.85 17.83
C ASN A 411 -5.00 11.63 16.44
N LYS A 412 -5.92 12.50 16.02
CA LYS A 412 -6.56 12.44 14.69
C LYS A 412 -5.73 13.06 13.58
N ARG A 413 -4.66 13.81 13.89
CA ARG A 413 -3.76 14.40 12.89
C ARG A 413 -2.78 13.36 12.34
N ASP A 414 -3.32 12.31 11.75
CA ASP A 414 -2.63 11.10 11.31
C ASP A 414 -2.60 10.92 9.79
N SER A 415 -3.10 11.90 9.04
CA SER A 415 -3.20 11.88 7.58
C SER A 415 -4.20 10.87 7.02
N PHE A 416 -5.18 10.44 7.80
CA PHE A 416 -6.33 9.66 7.33
C PHE A 416 -7.64 9.99 8.06
N HIS A 417 -7.69 11.17 8.69
CA HIS A 417 -8.91 11.82 9.17
C HIS A 417 -9.02 13.24 8.59
N ALA A 418 -10.24 13.71 8.38
CA ALA A 418 -10.49 15.12 8.09
C ALA A 418 -10.30 15.93 9.38
N THR A 419 -9.27 16.78 9.42
CA THR A 419 -8.93 17.58 10.61
C THR A 419 -9.07 19.09 10.39
N ILE A 420 -9.63 19.51 9.25
CA ILE A 420 -9.91 20.90 8.88
C ILE A 420 -11.22 20.98 8.10
N GLU A 421 -11.74 22.20 7.97
CA GLU A 421 -12.83 22.50 7.05
C GLU A 421 -12.28 22.60 5.62
N HIS A 422 -12.77 21.72 4.74
CA HIS A 422 -12.37 21.71 3.34
C HIS A 422 -13.30 22.61 2.51
N PRO A 423 -12.77 23.45 1.58
CA PRO A 423 -13.59 24.44 0.87
C PRO A 423 -14.69 23.84 -0.03
N LEU A 424 -14.47 22.61 -0.53
CA LEU A 424 -15.35 21.95 -1.51
C LEU A 424 -15.96 20.62 -1.04
N MET A 425 -15.68 20.19 0.20
CA MET A 425 -16.12 18.89 0.69
C MET A 425 -16.46 18.97 2.17
N SER A 426 -17.56 18.34 2.58
CA SER A 426 -17.76 18.01 3.99
C SER A 426 -16.72 16.97 4.44
N ALA A 427 -16.49 16.87 5.76
CA ALA A 427 -15.60 15.85 6.34
C ALA A 427 -16.00 14.42 5.93
N GLN A 428 -17.31 14.15 5.79
CA GLN A 428 -17.82 12.86 5.32
C GLN A 428 -17.47 12.63 3.85
N GLU A 429 -17.74 13.60 2.96
CA GLU A 429 -17.43 13.46 1.53
C GLU A 429 -15.94 13.27 1.28
N TRP A 430 -15.09 13.97 2.04
CA TRP A 430 -13.65 13.82 1.97
C TRP A 430 -13.19 12.43 2.44
N THR A 431 -13.74 11.94 3.56
CA THR A 431 -13.47 10.57 4.04
C THR A 431 -13.90 9.52 3.01
N GLU A 432 -15.07 9.71 2.39
CA GLU A 432 -15.55 8.83 1.32
C GLU A 432 -14.64 8.89 0.07
N ALA A 433 -14.18 10.08 -0.33
CA ALA A 433 -13.24 10.24 -1.44
C ALA A 433 -11.92 9.51 -1.15
N TYR A 434 -11.39 9.65 0.07
CA TYR A 434 -10.21 8.93 0.54
C TYR A 434 -10.38 7.40 0.51
N GLU A 435 -11.47 6.87 1.08
CA GLU A 435 -11.74 5.44 1.05
C GLU A 435 -11.93 4.91 -0.38
N ASN A 436 -12.58 5.69 -1.25
CA ASN A 436 -12.81 5.33 -2.64
C ASN A 436 -11.52 5.33 -3.46
N ALA A 437 -10.55 6.19 -3.14
CA ALA A 437 -9.22 6.15 -3.76
C ALA A 437 -8.52 4.81 -3.50
N TRP A 438 -8.50 4.35 -2.25
CA TRP A 438 -7.98 3.02 -1.88
C TRP A 438 -8.70 1.89 -2.62
N LYS A 439 -10.04 1.89 -2.63
CA LYS A 439 -10.86 0.86 -3.31
C LYS A 439 -10.63 0.87 -4.82
N SER A 440 -10.48 2.05 -5.42
CA SER A 440 -10.28 2.24 -6.86
C SER A 440 -8.89 1.80 -7.33
N PHE A 441 -7.84 2.18 -6.59
CA PHE A 441 -6.46 1.84 -6.94
C PHE A 441 -6.13 0.37 -6.66
N TYR A 442 -6.63 -0.18 -5.55
CA TYR A 442 -6.44 -1.59 -5.19
C TYR A 442 -7.62 -2.48 -5.61
N SER A 443 -8.30 -2.08 -6.69
CA SER A 443 -9.27 -2.93 -7.36
C SER A 443 -8.55 -4.11 -8.01
N LYS A 444 -9.26 -5.24 -8.13
CA LYS A 444 -8.73 -6.45 -8.76
C LYS A 444 -8.16 -6.17 -10.15
N GLU A 445 -8.86 -5.35 -10.94
CA GLU A 445 -8.51 -5.00 -12.31
C GLU A 445 -7.18 -4.23 -12.37
N ASN A 446 -7.00 -3.23 -11.50
CA ASN A 446 -5.76 -2.46 -11.46
C ASN A 446 -4.59 -3.29 -10.90
N MET A 447 -4.84 -4.12 -9.88
CA MET A 447 -3.81 -5.06 -9.38
C MET A 447 -3.35 -6.03 -10.47
N ILE A 448 -4.27 -6.55 -11.28
CA ILE A 448 -3.93 -7.41 -12.43
C ILE A 448 -3.09 -6.63 -13.43
N LYS A 449 -3.48 -5.40 -13.79
CA LYS A 449 -2.74 -4.53 -14.71
C LYS A 449 -1.29 -4.30 -14.22
N SER A 450 -1.12 -3.90 -12.97
CA SER A 450 0.21 -3.66 -12.38
C SER A 450 1.05 -4.93 -12.28
N LEU A 451 0.50 -6.05 -11.81
CA LEU A 451 1.24 -7.31 -11.70
C LEU A 451 1.61 -7.91 -13.06
N SER A 452 0.76 -7.74 -14.08
CA SER A 452 1.03 -8.26 -15.44
C SER A 452 2.25 -7.60 -16.08
N ARG A 453 2.59 -6.37 -15.68
CA ARG A 453 3.84 -5.70 -16.09
C ARG A 453 5.08 -6.46 -15.63
N TRP A 454 4.97 -7.19 -14.53
CA TRP A 454 6.11 -7.85 -13.86
C TRP A 454 6.09 -9.36 -13.98
N THR A 455 5.23 -9.96 -14.82
CA THR A 455 5.11 -11.43 -14.94
C THR A 455 6.44 -12.12 -15.29
N ASP A 456 7.33 -11.46 -16.03
CA ASP A 456 8.67 -11.96 -16.39
C ASP A 456 9.77 -11.55 -15.40
N HIS A 457 9.42 -10.84 -14.32
CA HIS A 457 10.32 -10.42 -13.25
C HIS A 457 9.86 -11.01 -11.90
N PRO A 458 10.16 -12.29 -11.59
CA PRO A 458 9.63 -12.97 -10.41
C PRO A 458 9.84 -12.23 -9.08
N ARG A 459 11.01 -11.60 -8.90
CA ARG A 459 11.32 -10.81 -7.69
C ARG A 459 10.34 -9.64 -7.53
N ASN A 460 10.17 -8.84 -8.58
CA ASN A 460 9.28 -7.67 -8.56
C ASN A 460 7.81 -8.10 -8.46
N TYR A 461 7.41 -9.14 -9.18
CA TYR A 461 6.07 -9.71 -9.13
C TYR A 461 5.68 -10.12 -7.71
N TRP A 462 6.50 -10.91 -7.02
CA TRP A 462 6.17 -11.38 -5.68
C TRP A 462 6.33 -10.29 -4.61
N ASN A 463 7.27 -9.36 -4.79
CA ASN A 463 7.35 -8.18 -3.94
C ASN A 463 6.06 -7.35 -4.04
N LEU A 464 5.61 -7.05 -5.26
CA LEU A 464 4.38 -6.30 -5.50
C LEU A 464 3.14 -7.07 -5.00
N MET A 465 3.11 -8.39 -5.16
CA MET A 465 2.06 -9.24 -4.58
C MET A 465 2.02 -9.09 -3.05
N ALA A 466 3.17 -9.17 -2.37
CA ALA A 466 3.25 -9.00 -0.92
C ALA A 466 2.83 -7.60 -0.47
N ILE A 467 3.20 -6.56 -1.24
CA ILE A 467 2.75 -5.18 -1.04
C ILE A 467 1.22 -5.09 -1.15
N PHE A 468 0.60 -5.68 -2.17
CA PHE A 468 -0.86 -5.68 -2.32
C PHE A 468 -1.55 -6.40 -1.16
N PHE A 469 -0.94 -7.49 -0.67
CA PHE A 469 -1.41 -8.17 0.53
C PHE A 469 -1.44 -7.24 1.74
N TRP A 470 -0.33 -6.53 1.98
CA TRP A 470 -0.20 -5.59 3.08
C TRP A 470 -1.14 -4.38 2.94
N TYR A 471 -1.15 -3.73 1.78
CA TYR A 471 -1.87 -2.48 1.54
C TYR A 471 -3.39 -2.68 1.59
N LYS A 472 -3.91 -3.75 0.96
CA LYS A 472 -5.34 -4.06 1.06
C LYS A 472 -5.73 -4.47 2.49
N ASN A 473 -4.90 -5.25 3.18
CA ASN A 473 -5.17 -5.57 4.59
C ASN A 473 -5.24 -4.29 5.44
N ALA A 474 -4.25 -3.40 5.31
CA ALA A 474 -4.20 -2.17 6.09
C ALA A 474 -5.38 -1.24 5.77
N ALA A 475 -5.54 -0.85 4.51
CA ALA A 475 -6.48 0.20 4.14
C ALA A 475 -7.93 -0.27 4.08
N LEU A 476 -8.20 -1.50 3.62
CA LEU A 476 -9.56 -1.97 3.36
C LEU A 476 -10.11 -2.89 4.46
N ILE A 477 -9.25 -3.56 5.23
CA ILE A 477 -9.67 -4.46 6.31
C ILE A 477 -9.50 -3.80 7.67
N GLU A 478 -8.28 -3.37 8.00
CA GLU A 478 -7.95 -2.72 9.28
C GLU A 478 -8.37 -1.25 9.32
N LYS A 479 -8.69 -0.65 8.16
CA LYS A 479 -9.02 0.78 7.99
C LYS A 479 -7.96 1.70 8.61
N GLN A 480 -6.70 1.39 8.34
CA GLN A 480 -5.54 2.19 8.78
C GLN A 480 -4.63 2.45 7.59
N HIS A 481 -3.86 3.53 7.64
CA HIS A 481 -2.85 3.77 6.62
C HIS A 481 -1.76 2.67 6.66
N PRO A 482 -1.33 2.10 5.51
CA PRO A 482 -0.36 1.00 5.48
C PRO A 482 0.92 1.26 6.29
N MET A 483 1.44 2.49 6.26
CA MET A 483 2.67 2.87 6.95
C MET A 483 2.61 2.79 8.49
N VAL A 484 1.41 2.78 9.09
CA VAL A 484 1.23 2.63 10.53
C VAL A 484 0.52 1.32 10.89
N ALA A 485 0.17 0.51 9.89
CA ALA A 485 -0.56 -0.73 10.05
C ALA A 485 0.37 -1.94 10.03
N GLY A 486 0.07 -2.91 10.89
CA GLY A 486 0.69 -4.22 10.91
C GLY A 486 -0.29 -5.34 10.54
N PHE A 487 0.10 -6.57 10.86
CA PHE A 487 -0.76 -7.74 10.71
C PHE A 487 -1.39 -8.12 12.05
N PHE A 488 -2.71 -8.30 12.01
CA PHE A 488 -3.58 -8.66 13.13
C PHE A 488 -3.54 -7.67 14.30
N ARG A 489 -4.59 -6.86 14.39
CA ARG A 489 -4.76 -5.89 15.47
C ARG A 489 -4.92 -6.54 16.84
N LEU A 490 -4.07 -6.14 17.78
CA LEU A 490 -4.14 -6.50 19.19
C LEU A 490 -4.75 -5.34 19.99
N LYS A 491 -5.87 -5.59 20.68
CA LYS A 491 -6.53 -4.61 21.55
C LYS A 491 -6.43 -5.10 23.00
N ASP A 492 -5.67 -4.38 23.82
CA ASP A 492 -5.57 -4.66 25.26
C ASP A 492 -6.71 -3.95 25.99
N ARG A 493 -7.50 -4.71 26.77
CA ARG A 493 -8.64 -4.17 27.54
C ARG A 493 -8.29 -2.98 28.43
N THR A 494 -7.12 -3.01 29.07
CA THR A 494 -6.72 -2.06 30.11
C THR A 494 -5.87 -0.91 29.58
N THR A 495 -5.29 -1.04 28.39
CA THR A 495 -4.42 -0.02 27.82
C THR A 495 -5.27 0.86 26.90
N ARG A 496 -5.96 1.81 27.51
CA ARG A 496 -6.90 2.72 26.84
C ARG A 496 -6.52 4.17 27.05
N ARG A 497 -6.97 5.01 26.12
CA ARG A 497 -6.87 6.46 26.20
C ARG A 497 -7.63 6.96 27.45
N PRO A 498 -7.08 7.90 28.22
CA PRO A 498 -7.81 8.58 29.28
C PRO A 498 -9.15 9.14 28.77
N GLY A 499 -10.19 9.03 29.60
CA GLY A 499 -11.57 9.39 29.23
C GLY A 499 -12.39 8.25 28.62
N TYR A 500 -11.77 7.16 28.18
CA TYR A 500 -12.49 5.97 27.73
C TYR A 500 -12.61 4.93 28.85
N ALA A 501 -13.82 4.41 29.06
CA ALA A 501 -14.09 3.44 30.13
C ALA A 501 -13.38 2.09 29.90
N VAL A 502 -12.76 1.52 30.91
CA VAL A 502 -12.25 0.14 30.81
C VAL A 502 -13.44 -0.83 30.80
N GLU A 503 -13.60 -1.56 29.70
CA GLU A 503 -14.71 -2.52 29.55
C GLU A 503 -14.60 -3.65 30.59
N SER A 504 -15.76 -4.18 30.99
CA SER A 504 -15.81 -5.41 31.80
C SER A 504 -15.20 -6.57 31.00
N ILE A 505 -14.63 -7.54 31.71
CA ILE A 505 -13.95 -8.68 31.08
C ILE A 505 -14.88 -9.40 30.07
N PRO A 506 -16.14 -9.73 30.40
CA PRO A 506 -17.03 -10.41 29.45
C PRO A 506 -17.38 -9.55 28.23
N ALA A 507 -17.65 -8.25 28.43
CA ALA A 507 -17.99 -7.35 27.34
C ALA A 507 -16.84 -7.21 26.33
N HIS A 508 -15.62 -7.05 26.84
CA HIS A 508 -14.42 -6.95 26.01
C HIS A 508 -14.20 -8.21 25.15
N TYR A 509 -14.21 -9.39 25.78
CA TYR A 509 -13.98 -10.64 25.03
C TYR A 509 -15.10 -10.94 24.03
N TRP A 510 -16.36 -10.58 24.34
CA TRP A 510 -17.46 -10.72 23.40
C TRP A 510 -17.33 -9.77 22.20
N LYS A 511 -16.99 -8.49 22.42
CA LYS A 511 -16.69 -7.53 21.34
C LYS A 511 -15.53 -8.03 20.48
N ARG A 512 -14.44 -8.48 21.12
CA ARG A 512 -13.26 -9.03 20.43
C ARG A 512 -13.57 -10.30 19.64
N ALA A 513 -14.38 -11.22 20.16
CA ALA A 513 -14.78 -12.42 19.44
C ALA A 513 -15.56 -12.08 18.16
N LYS A 514 -16.47 -11.11 18.22
CA LYS A 514 -17.20 -10.61 17.04
C LYS A 514 -16.27 -9.95 16.02
N GLU A 515 -15.38 -9.08 16.47
CA GLU A 515 -14.39 -8.42 15.62
C GLU A 515 -13.48 -9.45 14.93
N ILE A 516 -12.98 -10.45 15.67
CA ILE A 516 -12.14 -11.53 15.13
C ILE A 516 -12.93 -12.38 14.12
N ALA A 517 -14.18 -12.74 14.42
CA ALA A 517 -15.00 -13.50 13.48
C ALA A 517 -15.25 -12.74 12.17
N ALA A 518 -15.58 -11.45 12.26
CA ALA A 518 -15.75 -10.57 11.09
C ALA A 518 -14.44 -10.40 10.31
N LEU A 519 -13.31 -10.26 11.01
CA LEU A 519 -11.98 -10.18 10.44
C LEU A 519 -11.65 -11.46 9.67
N LEU A 520 -11.84 -12.65 10.26
CA LEU A 520 -11.60 -13.94 9.61
C LEU A 520 -12.44 -14.12 8.34
N LEU A 521 -13.72 -13.76 8.38
CA LEU A 521 -14.58 -13.81 7.19
C LEU A 521 -14.09 -12.86 6.08
N THR A 522 -13.60 -11.69 6.45
CA THR A 522 -13.04 -10.70 5.51
C THR A 522 -11.73 -11.19 4.92
N TRP A 523 -10.85 -11.78 5.73
CA TRP A 523 -9.61 -12.41 5.30
C TRP A 523 -9.84 -13.57 4.33
N VAL A 524 -10.87 -14.40 4.54
CA VAL A 524 -11.21 -15.47 3.59
C VAL A 524 -11.60 -14.89 2.23
N LYS A 525 -12.43 -13.83 2.18
CA LYS A 525 -12.79 -13.17 0.92
C LYS A 525 -11.57 -12.56 0.24
N PHE A 526 -10.74 -11.90 1.03
CA PHE A 526 -9.51 -11.27 0.58
C PHE A 526 -8.52 -12.27 -0.03
N LEU A 527 -8.25 -13.39 0.66
CA LEU A 527 -7.38 -14.46 0.16
C LEU A 527 -7.89 -15.02 -1.17
N LYS A 528 -9.21 -15.21 -1.30
CA LYS A 528 -9.82 -15.68 -2.55
C LYS A 528 -9.65 -14.68 -3.69
N GLU A 529 -9.73 -13.38 -3.41
CA GLU A 529 -9.50 -12.33 -4.40
C GLU A 529 -8.03 -12.30 -4.85
N MET A 530 -7.10 -12.30 -3.90
CA MET A 530 -5.67 -12.30 -4.20
C MET A 530 -5.23 -13.55 -4.98
N GLU A 531 -5.84 -14.70 -4.68
CA GLU A 531 -5.64 -15.92 -5.45
C GLU A 531 -6.17 -15.80 -6.89
N GLU A 532 -7.32 -15.13 -7.10
CA GLU A 532 -7.85 -14.84 -8.44
C GLU A 532 -6.92 -13.90 -9.22
N VAL A 533 -6.38 -12.87 -8.57
CA VAL A 533 -5.36 -11.98 -9.13
C VAL A 533 -4.11 -12.76 -9.53
N TRP A 534 -3.60 -13.63 -8.66
CA TRP A 534 -2.45 -14.48 -8.94
C TRP A 534 -2.69 -15.40 -10.13
N LEU A 535 -3.84 -16.08 -10.17
CA LEU A 535 -4.18 -16.97 -11.30
C LEU A 535 -4.17 -16.23 -12.63
N GLN A 536 -4.65 -14.98 -12.66
CA GLN A 536 -4.69 -14.17 -13.89
C GLN A 536 -3.31 -13.67 -14.33
N THR A 537 -2.40 -13.44 -13.40
CA THR A 537 -1.13 -12.71 -13.66
C THR A 537 0.12 -13.59 -13.60
N ARG A 538 0.02 -14.82 -13.05
CA ARG A 538 1.15 -15.75 -12.96
C ARG A 538 1.69 -16.09 -14.36
N LYS A 539 2.98 -16.40 -14.40
CA LYS A 539 3.59 -17.04 -15.57
C LYS A 539 2.90 -18.39 -15.84
N LYS A 540 2.48 -18.57 -17.08
CA LYS A 540 1.80 -19.79 -17.53
C LYS A 540 2.88 -20.75 -18.07
N ASN A 541 2.65 -22.05 -17.99
CA ASN A 541 3.60 -23.01 -18.58
C ASN A 541 3.36 -23.13 -20.09
N GLU A 542 4.33 -23.65 -20.84
CA GLU A 542 4.23 -23.75 -22.30
C GLU A 542 2.99 -24.52 -22.77
N THR A 543 2.57 -25.56 -22.06
CA THR A 543 1.36 -26.32 -22.37
C THR A 543 0.11 -25.45 -22.21
N GLU A 544 0.03 -24.67 -21.12
CA GLU A 544 -1.04 -23.71 -20.87
C GLU A 544 -1.03 -22.60 -21.94
N GLU A 545 0.13 -22.06 -22.30
CA GLU A 545 0.25 -21.02 -23.33
C GLU A 545 -0.18 -21.51 -24.71
N ARG A 546 0.34 -22.67 -25.16
CA ARG A 546 -0.06 -23.30 -26.43
C ARG A 546 -1.56 -23.55 -26.48
N TRP A 547 -2.14 -23.98 -25.36
CA TRP A 547 -3.58 -24.21 -25.26
C TRP A 547 -4.40 -22.91 -25.32
N LEU A 548 -3.97 -21.86 -24.62
CA LEU A 548 -4.62 -20.54 -24.64
C LEU A 548 -4.51 -19.90 -26.03
N GLU A 549 -3.34 -19.98 -26.67
CA GLU A 549 -3.14 -19.54 -28.05
C GLU A 549 -4.06 -20.28 -29.02
N GLN A 550 -4.21 -21.60 -28.86
CA GLN A 550 -5.11 -22.39 -29.71
C GLN A 550 -6.57 -21.96 -29.54
N ILE A 551 -7.01 -21.63 -28.32
CA ILE A 551 -8.35 -21.07 -28.06
C ILE A 551 -8.50 -19.70 -28.71
N HIS A 552 -7.54 -18.79 -28.52
CA HIS A 552 -7.56 -17.48 -29.16
C HIS A 552 -7.60 -17.60 -30.68
N ARG A 553 -6.71 -18.39 -31.30
CA ARG A 553 -6.70 -18.60 -32.76
C ARG A 553 -8.02 -19.15 -33.27
N THR A 554 -8.58 -20.15 -32.59
CA THR A 554 -9.87 -20.75 -32.95
C THR A 554 -10.98 -19.70 -32.89
N GLN A 555 -10.98 -18.80 -31.89
CA GLN A 555 -12.00 -17.77 -31.75
C GLN A 555 -11.80 -16.54 -32.62
N SER A 556 -10.58 -16.03 -32.81
CA SER A 556 -10.30 -14.95 -33.77
C SER A 556 -10.71 -15.38 -35.18
N GLY A 557 -10.50 -16.65 -35.54
CA GLY A 557 -10.99 -17.22 -36.80
C GLY A 557 -12.52 -17.28 -36.90
N ILE A 558 -13.24 -17.35 -35.78
CA ILE A 558 -14.71 -17.33 -35.71
C ILE A 558 -15.25 -15.89 -35.71
N PHE A 559 -14.65 -14.98 -34.96
CA PHE A 559 -15.03 -13.57 -34.94
C PHE A 559 -14.71 -12.85 -36.27
N GLN A 560 -13.61 -13.22 -36.95
CA GLN A 560 -13.35 -12.76 -38.33
C GLN A 560 -14.33 -13.32 -39.35
N ALA A 561 -14.99 -14.46 -39.07
CA ALA A 561 -16.03 -15.03 -39.93
C ALA A 561 -17.41 -14.38 -39.68
N LEU A 562 -17.62 -13.77 -38.51
CA LEU A 562 -18.78 -12.95 -38.17
C LEU A 562 -18.52 -11.49 -38.56
N ARG A 563 -18.35 -11.19 -39.86
CA ARG A 563 -18.16 -9.79 -40.31
C ARG A 563 -19.47 -9.01 -40.22
N ILE A 564 -19.62 -8.27 -39.14
CA ILE A 564 -20.73 -7.33 -38.88
C ILE A 564 -20.97 -6.37 -40.07
N GLY A 565 -19.92 -5.99 -40.81
CA GLY A 565 -20.02 -5.16 -42.01
C GLY A 565 -20.65 -5.84 -43.24
N GLU A 566 -20.57 -7.17 -43.35
CA GLU A 566 -21.26 -7.93 -44.41
C GLU A 566 -22.76 -8.05 -44.10
N ILE A 567 -23.11 -8.23 -42.82
CA ILE A 567 -24.50 -8.26 -42.35
C ILE A 567 -25.18 -6.89 -42.55
N GLN A 568 -24.49 -5.78 -42.23
CA GLN A 568 -25.00 -4.43 -42.49
C GLN A 568 -25.18 -4.15 -43.99
N ARG A 569 -24.23 -4.56 -44.85
CA ARG A 569 -24.36 -4.42 -46.31
C ARG A 569 -25.54 -5.21 -46.86
N LEU A 570 -25.69 -6.47 -46.45
CA LEU A 570 -26.78 -7.34 -46.91
C LEU A 570 -28.15 -6.83 -46.45
N TYR A 571 -28.24 -6.33 -45.21
CA TYR A 571 -29.46 -5.72 -44.69
C TYR A 571 -29.83 -4.44 -45.46
N ASN A 572 -28.87 -3.54 -45.71
CA ASN A 572 -29.11 -2.30 -46.45
C ASN A 572 -29.51 -2.59 -47.90
N ASN A 573 -28.83 -3.52 -48.58
CA ASN A 573 -29.18 -3.93 -49.95
C ASN A 573 -30.60 -4.54 -50.04
N ALA A 574 -31.00 -5.34 -49.04
CA ALA A 574 -32.33 -5.94 -48.98
C ALA A 574 -33.43 -4.97 -48.55
N LYS A 575 -33.09 -3.81 -47.99
CA LYS A 575 -34.03 -2.74 -47.62
C LYS A 575 -34.42 -1.89 -48.82
N ASP A 576 -33.45 -1.57 -49.68
CA ASP A 576 -33.65 -0.73 -50.86
C ASP A 576 -34.54 -1.39 -51.93
N SER A 577 -34.64 -2.73 -51.90
CA SER A 577 -35.46 -3.53 -52.82
C SER A 577 -36.93 -3.72 -52.38
N LEU A 578 -37.37 -3.15 -51.25
CA LEU A 578 -38.72 -3.35 -50.70
C LEU A 578 -39.75 -2.27 -51.11
N PRO A 579 -41.04 -2.64 -51.29
CA PRO A 579 -42.16 -1.70 -51.45
C PRO A 579 -42.38 -0.80 -50.21
N GLU A 580 -42.88 0.42 -50.43
CA GLU A 580 -42.98 1.49 -49.41
C GLU A 580 -43.81 1.09 -48.17
N GLY A 581 -44.88 0.32 -48.35
CA GLY A 581 -45.72 -0.18 -47.25
C GLY A 581 -45.01 -1.15 -46.28
N VAL A 582 -43.96 -1.85 -46.72
CA VAL A 582 -43.21 -2.82 -45.90
C VAL A 582 -42.02 -2.17 -45.20
N ARG A 583 -41.48 -1.06 -45.74
CA ARG A 583 -40.38 -0.31 -45.10
C ARG A 583 -40.75 0.23 -43.73
N ASN A 584 -42.01 0.62 -43.52
CA ASN A 584 -42.49 1.15 -42.24
C ASN A 584 -42.48 0.11 -41.12
N LEU A 585 -42.59 -1.19 -41.43
CA LEU A 585 -42.44 -2.28 -40.44
C LEU A 585 -40.99 -2.48 -40.00
N LEU A 586 -40.01 -2.01 -40.80
CA LEU A 586 -38.57 -2.11 -40.52
C LEU A 586 -38.02 -0.89 -39.77
N ALA A 587 -38.81 0.17 -39.58
CA ALA A 587 -38.41 1.39 -38.86
C ALA A 587 -37.81 1.15 -37.45
N PRO A 588 -38.27 0.15 -36.64
CA PRO A 588 -37.64 -0.15 -35.35
C PRO A 588 -36.21 -0.70 -35.45
N LEU A 589 -35.83 -1.29 -36.59
CA LEU A 589 -34.48 -1.84 -36.84
C LEU A 589 -33.52 -0.80 -37.44
N ASP A 590 -34.02 0.32 -37.94
CA ASP A 590 -33.21 1.42 -38.50
C ASP A 590 -32.39 2.15 -37.43
N ASP A 591 -32.95 2.35 -36.23
CA ASP A 591 -32.21 2.94 -35.09
C ASP A 591 -31.10 2.01 -34.56
N LEU A 592 -31.18 0.70 -34.85
CA LEU A 592 -30.23 -0.32 -34.37
C LEU A 592 -29.17 -0.69 -35.41
N SER A 593 -29.50 -0.70 -36.69
CA SER A 593 -28.56 -0.96 -37.79
C SER A 593 -27.64 0.23 -38.07
N SER A 594 -28.08 1.45 -37.74
CA SER A 594 -27.31 2.69 -37.79
C SER A 594 -26.38 2.90 -36.58
N ARG A 595 -26.61 2.18 -35.48
CA ARG A 595 -25.71 2.15 -34.32
C ARG A 595 -24.70 1.02 -34.50
N ILE A 596 -23.41 1.32 -34.37
CA ILE A 596 -22.37 0.29 -34.42
C ILE A 596 -22.57 -0.66 -33.22
N LEU A 597 -22.80 -1.94 -33.49
CA LEU A 597 -23.07 -2.97 -32.48
C LEU A 597 -21.77 -3.36 -31.76
N TYR A 598 -21.48 -2.75 -30.60
CA TYR A 598 -20.24 -2.98 -29.85
C TYR A 598 -20.36 -4.00 -28.69
N SER A 599 -21.57 -4.44 -28.30
CA SER A 599 -21.76 -5.28 -27.10
C SER A 599 -22.70 -6.50 -27.25
N ARG A 600 -22.54 -7.49 -26.35
CA ARG A 600 -23.40 -8.70 -26.27
C ARG A 600 -24.87 -8.38 -25.96
N SER A 601 -25.12 -7.27 -25.25
CA SER A 601 -26.48 -6.76 -25.00
C SER A 601 -27.11 -6.19 -26.27
N ASP A 602 -26.34 -5.50 -27.10
CA ASP A 602 -26.82 -4.93 -28.36
C ASP A 602 -27.11 -6.04 -29.36
N LEU A 603 -26.24 -7.05 -29.45
CA LEU A 603 -26.48 -8.25 -30.26
C LEU A 603 -27.70 -9.03 -29.79
N LYS A 604 -27.87 -9.26 -28.47
CA LYS A 604 -29.08 -9.92 -27.95
C LYS A 604 -30.35 -9.10 -28.18
N ARG A 605 -30.28 -7.77 -28.08
CA ARG A 605 -31.41 -6.87 -28.34
C ARG A 605 -31.79 -6.88 -29.82
N PHE A 606 -30.79 -6.82 -30.70
CA PHE A 606 -30.95 -6.99 -32.15
C PHE A 606 -31.61 -8.33 -32.48
N LEU A 607 -31.07 -9.45 -31.99
CA LEU A 607 -31.63 -10.78 -32.24
C LEU A 607 -33.07 -10.93 -31.71
N LYS A 608 -33.38 -10.37 -30.53
CA LYS A 608 -34.73 -10.43 -29.95
C LYS A 608 -35.75 -9.62 -30.75
N GLN A 609 -35.37 -8.44 -31.23
CA GLN A 609 -36.26 -7.62 -32.08
C GLN A 609 -36.40 -8.21 -33.48
N TRP A 610 -35.33 -8.80 -34.01
CA TRP A 610 -35.37 -9.57 -35.25
C TRP A 610 -36.33 -10.77 -35.17
N GLU A 611 -36.39 -11.44 -34.03
CA GLU A 611 -37.30 -12.56 -33.79
C GLU A 611 -38.77 -12.12 -33.68
N HIS A 612 -39.02 -10.91 -33.16
CA HIS A 612 -40.34 -10.30 -33.16
C HIS A 612 -40.77 -9.87 -34.57
N LEU A 613 -39.86 -9.26 -35.35
CA LEU A 613 -40.12 -8.93 -36.75
C LEU A 613 -40.43 -10.19 -37.57
N ARG A 614 -39.72 -11.30 -37.30
CA ARG A 614 -39.97 -12.60 -37.93
C ARG A 614 -41.39 -13.13 -37.66
N GLN A 615 -41.92 -12.95 -36.45
CA GLN A 615 -43.31 -13.32 -36.15
C GLN A 615 -44.29 -12.47 -36.96
N SER A 616 -44.09 -11.15 -37.00
CA SER A 616 -44.92 -10.25 -37.81
C SER A 616 -44.83 -10.52 -39.32
N ILE A 617 -43.65 -10.93 -39.81
CA ILE A 617 -43.43 -11.33 -41.21
C ILE A 617 -44.05 -12.71 -41.53
N GLN A 618 -44.05 -13.65 -40.58
CA GLN A 618 -44.74 -14.93 -40.73
C GLN A 618 -46.26 -14.75 -40.79
N GLU A 619 -46.81 -13.75 -40.12
CA GLU A 619 -48.21 -13.36 -40.26
C GLU A 619 -48.50 -12.71 -41.63
N LEU A 620 -47.53 -11.99 -42.21
CA LEU A 620 -47.61 -11.39 -43.55
C LEU A 620 -47.40 -12.37 -44.72
N ARG A 621 -46.97 -13.62 -44.47
CA ARG A 621 -46.84 -14.68 -45.50
C ARG A 621 -48.16 -15.02 -46.22
N LEU A 622 -49.28 -14.46 -45.76
CA LEU A 622 -50.61 -14.58 -46.36
C LEU A 622 -50.90 -13.54 -47.47
N VAL A 623 -49.96 -12.66 -47.83
CA VAL A 623 -50.16 -11.62 -48.86
C VAL A 623 -49.30 -11.86 -50.11
N GLU A 624 -49.97 -11.97 -51.26
CA GLU A 624 -49.51 -12.53 -52.54
C GLU A 624 -48.64 -11.57 -53.39
N SER A 625 -47.32 -11.49 -53.17
CA SER A 625 -46.42 -10.97 -54.23
C SER A 625 -45.11 -11.74 -54.38
N GLU A 626 -44.72 -11.96 -55.63
CA GLU A 626 -43.51 -12.71 -56.03
C GLU A 626 -42.21 -12.06 -55.52
N THR A 627 -42.19 -10.72 -55.43
CA THR A 627 -41.12 -9.92 -54.83
C THR A 627 -40.96 -10.17 -53.33
N THR A 628 -42.08 -10.34 -52.60
CA THR A 628 -42.05 -10.65 -51.16
C THR A 628 -41.51 -12.05 -50.89
N ARG A 629 -41.78 -13.02 -51.78
CA ARG A 629 -41.24 -14.38 -51.71
C ARG A 629 -39.71 -14.41 -51.92
N LYS A 630 -39.21 -13.71 -52.93
CA LYS A 630 -37.77 -13.64 -53.25
C LYS A 630 -36.96 -13.03 -52.10
N TRP A 631 -37.52 -12.00 -51.46
CA TRP A 631 -36.94 -11.38 -50.27
C TRP A 631 -36.96 -12.29 -49.04
N LEU A 632 -38.05 -13.04 -48.82
CA LEU A 632 -38.13 -14.05 -47.77
C LEU A 632 -37.09 -15.17 -47.96
N GLU A 633 -36.78 -15.55 -49.19
CA GLU A 633 -35.73 -16.53 -49.53
C GLU A 633 -34.32 -15.99 -49.27
N GLU A 634 -34.05 -14.72 -49.61
CA GLU A 634 -32.77 -14.07 -49.29
C GLU A 634 -32.56 -13.93 -47.78
N ILE A 635 -33.59 -13.53 -47.03
CA ILE A 635 -33.54 -13.52 -45.56
C ILE A 635 -33.37 -14.93 -44.99
N HIS A 636 -33.95 -15.94 -45.63
CA HIS A 636 -33.78 -17.33 -45.22
C HIS A 636 -32.35 -17.83 -45.51
N GLN A 637 -31.72 -17.39 -46.60
CA GLN A 637 -30.30 -17.64 -46.88
C GLN A 637 -29.40 -16.90 -45.90
N ILE A 638 -29.68 -15.64 -45.58
CA ILE A 638 -28.97 -14.89 -44.54
C ILE A 638 -29.13 -15.59 -43.18
N GLN A 639 -30.32 -16.11 -42.88
CA GLN A 639 -30.59 -16.95 -41.71
C GLN A 639 -29.75 -18.22 -41.71
N ASN A 640 -29.62 -18.92 -42.85
CA ASN A 640 -28.79 -20.11 -42.96
C ASN A 640 -27.29 -19.79 -42.84
N ASN A 641 -26.86 -18.62 -43.32
CA ASN A 641 -25.48 -18.14 -43.15
C ASN A 641 -25.20 -17.69 -41.71
N ILE A 642 -26.18 -17.15 -40.98
CA ILE A 642 -26.10 -16.88 -39.54
C ILE A 642 -26.22 -18.19 -38.72
N ARG A 643 -26.98 -19.17 -39.23
CA ARG A 643 -27.09 -20.55 -38.71
C ARG A 643 -25.92 -21.46 -39.07
N LEU A 644 -24.95 -21.01 -39.87
CA LEU A 644 -23.57 -21.54 -39.83
C LEU A 644 -22.88 -21.22 -38.48
N GLY A 645 -23.67 -21.27 -37.38
CA GLY A 645 -23.27 -21.56 -36.02
C GLY A 645 -22.78 -22.99 -35.82
N ASP A 646 -22.47 -23.72 -36.90
CA ASP A 646 -21.55 -24.87 -36.85
C ASP A 646 -20.26 -24.47 -36.13
N ARG A 647 -19.78 -23.22 -36.27
CA ARG A 647 -18.60 -22.77 -35.53
C ARG A 647 -18.79 -22.56 -34.02
N ILE A 648 -20.02 -22.34 -33.53
CA ILE A 648 -20.29 -22.27 -32.08
C ILE A 648 -20.40 -23.68 -31.50
N HIS A 649 -20.99 -24.61 -32.25
CA HIS A 649 -21.06 -26.01 -31.85
C HIS A 649 -19.69 -26.69 -31.94
N GLU A 650 -18.91 -26.42 -33.00
CA GLU A 650 -17.51 -26.76 -33.14
C GLU A 650 -16.63 -26.05 -32.11
N TRP A 651 -16.96 -24.82 -31.68
CA TRP A 651 -16.29 -24.18 -30.55
C TRP A 651 -16.62 -24.88 -29.24
N HIS A 652 -17.89 -25.23 -28.97
CA HIS A 652 -18.25 -26.00 -27.79
C HIS A 652 -17.61 -27.39 -27.80
N GLU A 653 -17.55 -28.08 -28.95
CA GLU A 653 -16.86 -29.36 -29.11
C GLU A 653 -15.34 -29.23 -29.06
N SER A 654 -14.76 -28.21 -29.69
CA SER A 654 -13.32 -27.98 -29.66
C SER A 654 -12.89 -27.53 -28.28
N TYR A 655 -13.67 -26.69 -27.60
CA TYR A 655 -13.49 -26.32 -26.19
C TYR A 655 -13.68 -27.53 -25.26
N ALA A 656 -14.65 -28.41 -25.53
CA ALA A 656 -14.83 -29.66 -24.78
C ALA A 656 -13.65 -30.62 -24.99
N ARG A 657 -13.22 -30.84 -26.24
CA ARG A 657 -12.04 -31.66 -26.60
C ARG A 657 -10.74 -31.07 -26.03
N LEU A 658 -10.56 -29.76 -26.13
CA LEU A 658 -9.45 -29.01 -25.52
C LEU A 658 -9.50 -29.09 -24.00
N ARG A 659 -10.68 -29.07 -23.39
CA ARG A 659 -10.86 -29.24 -21.93
C ARG A 659 -10.53 -30.66 -21.48
N GLU A 660 -10.76 -31.66 -22.32
CA GLU A 660 -10.43 -33.06 -22.07
C GLU A 660 -8.95 -33.39 -22.28
N SER A 661 -8.24 -32.63 -23.14
CA SER A 661 -6.79 -32.75 -23.35
C SER A 661 -5.93 -32.02 -22.31
N LEU A 662 -6.57 -31.36 -21.33
CA LEU A 662 -5.88 -30.64 -20.26
C LEU A 662 -5.15 -31.61 -19.31
N PRO A 663 -3.90 -31.33 -18.89
CA PRO A 663 -3.27 -32.09 -17.83
C PRO A 663 -4.09 -31.98 -16.53
N ALA A 664 -4.11 -33.05 -15.73
CA ALA A 664 -4.86 -33.11 -14.48
C ALA A 664 -4.31 -32.12 -13.43
N ARG A 665 -4.72 -30.85 -13.51
CA ARG A 665 -4.53 -29.86 -12.45
C ARG A 665 -5.81 -29.04 -12.26
N PRO A 666 -6.22 -28.73 -11.02
CA PRO A 666 -7.44 -27.97 -10.73
C PRO A 666 -7.41 -26.52 -11.26
N ARG A 667 -6.24 -26.00 -11.64
CA ARG A 667 -6.00 -24.62 -12.11
C ARG A 667 -6.77 -24.28 -13.39
N LEU A 668 -6.93 -25.22 -14.31
CA LEU A 668 -7.55 -24.96 -15.63
C LEU A 668 -9.10 -25.05 -15.61
N GLY A 669 -9.69 -25.71 -14.61
CA GLY A 669 -11.15 -25.88 -14.50
C GLY A 669 -11.92 -24.61 -14.12
N LEU A 670 -11.20 -23.51 -13.80
CA LEU A 670 -11.76 -22.20 -13.46
C LEU A 670 -11.56 -21.17 -14.58
N LEU A 671 -10.99 -21.56 -15.72
CA LEU A 671 -10.84 -20.69 -16.87
C LEU A 671 -12.22 -20.39 -17.47
N LYS A 672 -12.52 -19.11 -17.61
CA LYS A 672 -13.63 -18.59 -18.40
C LYS A 672 -13.07 -17.68 -19.46
N TYR A 673 -13.67 -17.71 -20.63
CA TYR A 673 -13.35 -16.75 -21.67
C TYR A 673 -14.23 -15.51 -21.49
N ASP A 674 -13.60 -14.34 -21.34
CA ASP A 674 -14.27 -13.04 -21.36
C ASP A 674 -14.32 -12.54 -22.80
N ALA A 675 -15.42 -12.91 -23.48
CA ALA A 675 -15.65 -12.59 -24.87
C ALA A 675 -15.76 -11.08 -25.18
N ILE A 676 -15.92 -10.22 -24.17
CA ILE A 676 -16.05 -8.77 -24.36
C ILE A 676 -14.68 -8.12 -24.48
N ASN A 677 -13.68 -8.65 -23.78
CA ASN A 677 -12.34 -8.09 -23.70
C ASN A 677 -11.29 -8.94 -24.44
N ASP A 678 -11.75 -9.89 -25.26
CA ASP A 678 -10.92 -10.83 -26.02
C ASP A 678 -9.82 -11.49 -25.18
N ARG A 679 -10.16 -11.89 -23.94
CA ARG A 679 -9.17 -12.39 -22.96
C ARG A 679 -9.70 -13.56 -22.16
N ILE A 680 -8.79 -14.41 -21.72
CA ILE A 680 -9.10 -15.54 -20.86
C ILE A 680 -8.92 -15.12 -19.40
N VAL A 681 -9.98 -15.26 -18.59
CA VAL A 681 -10.03 -14.89 -17.18
C VAL A 681 -10.23 -16.13 -16.31
N TYR A 682 -9.49 -16.24 -15.21
CA TYR A 682 -9.80 -17.25 -14.18
C TYR A 682 -10.97 -16.73 -13.34
N SER A 683 -12.09 -17.44 -13.29
CA SER A 683 -13.30 -17.03 -12.57
C SER A 683 -13.88 -18.13 -11.69
N ARG A 684 -14.03 -17.81 -10.39
CA ARG A 684 -14.66 -18.68 -9.39
C ARG A 684 -16.18 -18.57 -9.33
N GLN A 685 -16.81 -17.82 -10.23
CA GLN A 685 -18.26 -17.58 -10.21
C GLN A 685 -19.10 -18.85 -10.10
N GLU A 686 -18.69 -19.95 -10.73
CA GLU A 686 -19.42 -21.23 -10.61
C GLU A 686 -19.33 -21.82 -9.20
N LEU A 687 -18.15 -21.78 -8.57
CA LEU A 687 -17.97 -22.19 -7.17
C LEU A 687 -18.75 -21.27 -6.24
N GLN A 688 -18.68 -19.95 -6.45
CA GLN A 688 -19.44 -18.97 -5.66
C GLN A 688 -20.94 -19.18 -5.80
N ARG A 689 -21.44 -19.46 -7.02
CA ARG A 689 -22.84 -19.79 -7.26
C ARG A 689 -23.24 -21.04 -6.47
N ILE A 690 -22.49 -22.12 -6.56
CA ILE A 690 -22.74 -23.37 -5.80
C ILE A 690 -22.76 -23.10 -4.29
N TRP A 691 -21.80 -22.31 -3.78
CA TRP A 691 -21.76 -21.93 -2.36
C TRP A 691 -22.95 -21.07 -1.95
N SER A 692 -23.33 -20.08 -2.77
CA SER A 692 -24.46 -19.19 -2.49
C SER A 692 -25.81 -19.92 -2.54
N GLU A 693 -25.98 -20.84 -3.48
CA GLU A 693 -27.14 -21.73 -3.56
C GLU A 693 -27.18 -22.67 -2.36
N THR A 694 -26.04 -23.23 -1.96
CA THR A 694 -25.92 -24.10 -0.79
C THR A 694 -26.26 -23.34 0.51
N LEU A 695 -25.69 -22.15 0.71
CA LEU A 695 -25.98 -21.28 1.86
C LEU A 695 -27.45 -20.82 1.88
N SER A 696 -28.01 -20.47 0.73
CA SER A 696 -29.43 -20.12 0.57
C SER A 696 -30.33 -21.31 0.94
N ASN A 697 -29.98 -22.51 0.47
CA ASN A 697 -30.70 -23.74 0.78
C ASN A 697 -30.59 -24.14 2.26
N LEU A 698 -29.40 -24.00 2.87
CA LEU A 698 -29.19 -24.21 4.31
C LEU A 698 -29.99 -23.21 5.15
N ARG A 699 -29.99 -21.92 4.77
CA ARG A 699 -30.81 -20.87 5.42
C ARG A 699 -32.31 -21.12 5.27
N ARG A 700 -32.72 -21.79 4.19
CA ARG A 700 -34.10 -22.20 3.91
C ARG A 700 -34.41 -23.64 4.36
N PHE A 701 -33.52 -24.28 5.14
CA PHE A 701 -33.63 -25.68 5.61
C PHE A 701 -33.99 -26.72 4.53
N ARG A 702 -33.56 -26.51 3.28
CA ARG A 702 -33.71 -27.48 2.17
C ARG A 702 -32.41 -28.26 1.97
N LEU A 703 -32.15 -29.24 2.84
CA LEU A 703 -30.91 -30.05 2.79
C LEU A 703 -30.82 -30.95 1.55
N TRP A 704 -31.97 -31.40 1.02
CA TRP A 704 -32.08 -32.31 -0.15
C TRP A 704 -31.70 -31.67 -1.49
N SER A 705 -31.64 -30.35 -1.60
CA SER A 705 -31.21 -29.66 -2.82
C SER A 705 -29.70 -29.41 -2.87
N ILE A 706 -28.96 -29.75 -1.81
CA ILE A 706 -27.51 -29.76 -1.81
C ILE A 706 -27.06 -30.96 -2.62
N ARG A 707 -26.20 -30.74 -3.62
CA ARG A 707 -25.59 -31.81 -4.42
C ARG A 707 -24.24 -32.17 -3.79
N PRO A 708 -24.17 -33.13 -2.84
CA PRO A 708 -22.99 -33.35 -2.00
C PRO A 708 -21.74 -33.69 -2.80
N PHE A 709 -21.87 -34.41 -3.92
CA PHE A 709 -20.76 -34.70 -4.81
C PHE A 709 -20.23 -33.46 -5.56
N GLN A 710 -21.12 -32.56 -5.99
CA GLN A 710 -20.70 -31.31 -6.63
C GLN A 710 -20.07 -30.36 -5.60
N LEU A 711 -20.61 -30.35 -4.38
CA LEU A 711 -20.06 -29.61 -3.25
C LEU A 711 -18.68 -30.15 -2.84
N SER A 712 -18.52 -31.47 -2.67
CA SER A 712 -17.23 -32.07 -2.30
C SER A 712 -16.17 -31.84 -3.37
N ARG A 713 -16.54 -31.96 -4.66
CA ARG A 713 -15.65 -31.64 -5.78
C ARG A 713 -15.29 -30.15 -5.83
N ALA A 714 -16.25 -29.26 -5.52
CA ALA A 714 -16.02 -27.83 -5.41
C ALA A 714 -15.05 -27.52 -4.24
N VAL A 715 -15.28 -28.09 -3.06
CA VAL A 715 -14.44 -27.94 -1.86
C VAL A 715 -13.03 -28.46 -2.12
N ALA A 716 -12.87 -29.65 -2.70
CA ALA A 716 -11.57 -30.23 -3.01
C ALA A 716 -10.77 -29.37 -4.01
N ARG A 717 -11.45 -28.81 -5.03
CA ARG A 717 -10.83 -27.86 -5.97
C ARG A 717 -10.40 -26.57 -5.27
N ASP A 718 -11.27 -25.97 -4.45
CA ASP A 718 -10.96 -24.73 -3.72
C ASP A 718 -9.78 -24.95 -2.76
N PHE A 719 -9.77 -26.09 -2.04
CA PHE A 719 -8.71 -26.45 -1.11
C PHE A 719 -7.36 -26.67 -1.81
N SER A 720 -7.34 -27.41 -2.92
CA SER A 720 -6.10 -27.65 -3.68
C SER A 720 -5.53 -26.37 -4.29
N LEU A 721 -6.38 -25.45 -4.74
CA LEU A 721 -5.94 -24.17 -5.28
C LEU A 721 -5.37 -23.28 -4.18
N THR A 722 -6.10 -23.15 -3.06
CA THR A 722 -5.68 -22.32 -1.93
C THR A 722 -4.34 -22.80 -1.35
N THR A 723 -4.17 -24.13 -1.21
CA THR A 723 -2.91 -24.72 -0.74
C THR A 723 -1.77 -24.50 -1.73
N SER A 724 -2.04 -24.60 -3.04
CA SER A 724 -1.04 -24.30 -4.07
C SER A 724 -0.65 -22.82 -4.12
N PHE A 725 -1.59 -21.89 -3.93
CA PHE A 725 -1.28 -20.47 -3.84
C PHE A 725 -0.42 -20.20 -2.60
N ALA A 726 -0.84 -20.72 -1.44
CA ALA A 726 -0.12 -20.57 -0.19
C ALA A 726 1.30 -21.17 -0.25
N SER A 727 1.49 -22.33 -0.88
CA SER A 727 2.81 -22.96 -1.05
C SER A 727 3.71 -22.10 -1.94
N THR A 728 3.19 -21.64 -3.08
CA THR A 728 3.96 -20.81 -4.03
C THR A 728 4.33 -19.47 -3.40
N PHE A 729 3.37 -18.80 -2.76
CA PHE A 729 3.61 -17.55 -2.04
C PHE A 729 4.66 -17.74 -0.93
N ARG A 730 4.63 -18.87 -0.20
CA ARG A 730 5.60 -19.19 0.86
C ARG A 730 6.99 -19.53 0.33
N GLU A 731 7.10 -20.21 -0.81
CA GLU A 731 8.38 -20.51 -1.45
C GLU A 731 9.07 -19.22 -1.92
N PHE A 732 8.32 -18.33 -2.58
CA PHE A 732 8.88 -17.06 -3.05
C PHE A 732 9.11 -16.05 -1.93
N SER A 733 8.27 -16.01 -0.89
CA SER A 733 8.56 -15.17 0.29
C SER A 733 9.82 -15.64 1.03
N LYS A 734 10.18 -16.94 0.95
CA LYS A 734 11.45 -17.48 1.43
C LYS A 734 12.63 -17.24 0.47
N LEU A 735 12.42 -17.28 -0.84
CA LEU A 735 13.45 -16.98 -1.84
C LEU A 735 13.78 -15.48 -1.93
N GLY A 736 12.83 -14.60 -1.59
CA GLY A 736 13.11 -13.19 -1.31
C GLY A 736 13.89 -12.96 -0.01
N LEU A 737 14.04 -13.99 0.84
CA LEU A 737 14.83 -13.97 2.08
C LEU A 737 16.21 -14.62 1.92
N HIS A 738 16.45 -15.43 0.90
CA HIS A 738 17.75 -16.00 0.58
C HIS A 738 18.03 -15.79 -0.91
N GLY A 739 18.88 -14.80 -1.21
CA GLY A 739 19.53 -14.70 -2.52
C GLY A 739 20.07 -16.07 -2.91
N GLN A 740 19.67 -16.57 -4.07
CA GLN A 740 20.07 -17.88 -4.56
C GLN A 740 21.60 -17.91 -4.77
N ALA A 741 22.31 -18.34 -3.74
CA ALA A 741 23.53 -19.10 -3.90
C ALA A 741 23.13 -20.53 -4.24
N ARG A 742 23.15 -20.86 -5.53
CA ARG A 742 23.59 -22.13 -6.15
C ARG A 742 22.97 -22.23 -7.53
N GLY A 743 23.78 -21.94 -8.54
CA GLY A 743 23.57 -22.56 -9.85
C GLY A 743 23.58 -24.07 -9.66
N SER A 744 22.53 -24.72 -10.14
CA SER A 744 22.56 -26.15 -10.43
C SER A 744 22.66 -26.29 -11.94
N SER A 745 23.89 -26.52 -12.40
CA SER A 745 24.14 -27.38 -13.56
C SER A 745 23.43 -28.73 -13.34
N ALA A 746 22.44 -29.06 -14.17
CA ALA A 746 22.14 -30.42 -14.66
C ALA A 746 20.77 -30.45 -15.38
N CYS A 747 20.83 -30.76 -16.68
CA CYS A 747 19.78 -31.15 -17.64
C CYS A 747 18.55 -30.24 -17.85
#